data_AF-A0A316UHM6-F1
#
_entry.id   AF-A0A316UHM6-F1
#
_cell.length_a   1.000
_cell.length_b   1.000
_cell.length_c   1.000
_cell.angle_alpha   90.00
_cell.angle_beta   90.00
_cell.angle_gamma   90.00
#
_symmetry.space_group_name_H-M   'P 1'
#
loop_
_entity.id
_entity.type
_entity.pdbx_description
1 polymer ?
#
loop_
_entity_poly.entity_id
_entity_poly.type
_entity_poly.pdbx_seq_one_letter_code
_entity_poly.pdbx_strand_id
1 'polypeptide(L)'
;MSLFHTTHSPLSALDDTRIKCIRPLIPPQILIEDYPLSEAASHTISTGRAQAEAIVKGEDDRLVVVVGPCSVHDVVAGIEYAKRLAAYADTAKDDLHIIMRVYFEKPRTTVGWKGLINDPDLTGSFNINKGLRLARGFLLQVNDLGLPAGTEWLDPITPQYNADLVSWGAIGARTTESQVHRELASGLSMPIGFKNGTDGSIQVAVDAIKSSSSPHSFLSVTKQGISAIVETHGNDACHVILRGANSGPNYSPEHIAKVSASLEKAGLPKKIMVDCSHGNSEKKHENQMKVVKSIKEQLGGEKGANIIGAMIESHINEGKQNIPKEGPAGLKYGQSITDACINWETTIEALEELRAGVRARRSAGFATELPTVARTGRGLARGGPASWSQSSTPTRSLSAVRSVGGGNSEQLSMESSIEDMAGLGEKFGKGFNDQALVDGLGKVSTPAPAATGQNSSSLVAAASSTLSSNSQKLKVGVLGATGTVGQRFILLLANHPNFVIHALAASSASAGKPYAEAVAGRWKQARAIPEEVRSLQVTECLVEHFKDCDVVFSGLDSGPASTVEPAFRAAELRVFSNARNYRMDPLCPLVVPLVNPSHFNIIPHQRASLPTPTKRGYIITNANCSTTGIVVPLKALQDAFGPLEKVVVATMQAVSGAGYPGVSSFDIHDNVVPFISGEEEKIESETAKILGSLNGSSTAFEHVPVQMSAHCNRVPVLDGHTEVLSVRFAHRPPPSIEAVKQALKKYRCEAQELNCPSAPAQAITLHEEPDRPQPRLDRDWQNGAGVNVGRVRECGVLDVKFVVLSNNVQIGAATSSVMNAEIALRMGYLS
;
A
#
# COMPACT_ATOMS: atom_id res chain seq x y z
N MET A 1 8.60 -29.53 -18.35
CA MET A 1 8.76 -30.74 -17.51
C MET A 1 8.94 -30.30 -16.07
N SER A 2 8.34 -30.98 -15.10
CA SER A 2 8.62 -30.73 -13.68
C SER A 2 9.74 -31.67 -13.21
N LEU A 3 10.78 -31.11 -12.61
CA LEU A 3 11.86 -31.85 -11.93
C LEU A 3 11.87 -31.56 -10.43
N PHE A 4 10.69 -31.51 -9.81
CA PHE A 4 10.57 -31.63 -8.36
C PHE A 4 9.63 -32.79 -8.02
N HIS A 5 10.25 -33.97 -7.89
CA HIS A 5 9.68 -35.06 -7.14
C HIS A 5 9.40 -34.62 -5.70
N THR A 6 8.39 -35.23 -5.09
CA THR A 6 8.11 -35.14 -3.66
C THR A 6 9.20 -35.81 -2.84
N THR A 7 10.32 -35.13 -2.65
CA THR A 7 11.25 -35.41 -1.55
C THR A 7 10.87 -34.52 -0.39
N HIS A 8 10.54 -35.11 0.77
CA HIS A 8 10.59 -34.37 2.03
C HIS A 8 12.02 -33.86 2.20
N SER A 9 12.26 -32.58 1.90
CA SER A 9 13.54 -31.94 2.17
C SER A 9 13.77 -31.98 3.68
N PRO A 10 14.95 -32.41 4.18
CA PRO A 10 15.26 -32.36 5.60
C PRO A 10 15.05 -30.98 6.21
N LEU A 11 15.25 -29.90 5.42
CA LEU A 11 14.91 -28.53 5.83
C LEU A 11 13.43 -28.41 6.21
N SER A 12 12.50 -28.93 5.40
CA SER A 12 11.05 -28.82 5.66
C SER A 12 10.55 -29.56 6.91
N ALA A 13 11.37 -30.43 7.50
CA ALA A 13 11.08 -31.13 8.74
C ALA A 13 11.72 -30.47 9.98
N LEU A 14 12.64 -29.51 9.78
CA LEU A 14 13.42 -28.86 10.83
C LEU A 14 13.07 -27.36 10.94
N ASP A 15 12.85 -26.71 9.80
CA ASP A 15 12.54 -25.28 9.67
C ASP A 15 11.02 -25.02 9.72
N ASP A 16 10.63 -23.82 10.17
CA ASP A 16 9.25 -23.33 10.24
C ASP A 16 8.20 -24.26 10.91
N THR A 17 8.61 -25.30 11.63
CA THR A 17 7.74 -26.34 12.25
C THR A 17 6.66 -25.82 13.22
N ARG A 18 6.77 -24.55 13.66
CA ARG A 18 5.79 -23.85 14.51
C ARG A 18 5.22 -22.57 13.87
N ILE A 19 5.56 -22.29 12.61
CA ILE A 19 5.12 -21.10 11.89
C ILE A 19 3.87 -21.44 11.07
N LYS A 20 2.73 -20.86 11.45
CA LYS A 20 1.45 -21.09 10.77
C LYS A 20 1.43 -20.53 9.34
N CYS A 21 2.05 -19.37 9.12
CA CYS A 21 2.09 -18.66 7.85
C CYS A 21 3.04 -17.45 7.95
N ILE A 22 3.82 -17.19 6.91
CA ILE A 22 4.56 -15.94 6.69
C ILE A 22 3.84 -15.15 5.59
N ARG A 23 3.71 -13.83 5.74
CA ARG A 23 3.13 -12.91 4.75
C ARG A 23 4.04 -11.68 4.59
N PRO A 24 4.17 -11.11 3.37
CA PRO A 24 4.93 -9.88 3.18
C PRO A 24 4.25 -8.69 3.88
N LEU A 25 5.07 -7.90 4.55
CA LEU A 25 4.70 -6.59 5.09
C LEU A 25 4.93 -5.53 4.01
N ILE A 26 4.11 -4.49 3.96
CA ILE A 26 4.37 -3.32 3.11
C ILE A 26 5.73 -2.71 3.50
N PRO A 27 6.65 -2.39 2.57
CA PRO A 27 7.87 -1.66 2.91
C PRO A 27 7.59 -0.29 3.54
N PRO A 28 8.35 0.16 4.56
CA PRO A 28 8.14 1.46 5.19
C PRO A 28 8.13 2.63 4.21
N GLN A 29 9.00 2.62 3.20
CA GLN A 29 9.09 3.65 2.17
C GLN A 29 7.78 3.80 1.39
N ILE A 30 7.14 2.69 1.00
CA ILE A 30 5.84 2.75 0.29
C ILE A 30 4.78 3.37 1.20
N LEU A 31 4.78 3.04 2.50
CA LEU A 31 3.85 3.64 3.44
C LEU A 31 4.09 5.14 3.68
N ILE A 32 5.36 5.56 3.68
CA ILE A 32 5.77 6.97 3.79
C ILE A 32 5.40 7.75 2.51
N GLU A 33 5.53 7.15 1.33
CA GLU A 33 5.10 7.75 0.06
C GLU A 33 3.57 7.84 -0.06
N ASP A 34 2.83 6.81 0.40
CA ASP A 34 1.36 6.80 0.38
C ASP A 34 0.74 7.76 1.41
N TYR A 35 1.46 8.07 2.50
CA TYR A 35 1.07 9.00 3.56
C TYR A 35 2.24 9.95 3.87
N PRO A 36 2.51 10.93 2.98
CA PRO A 36 3.63 11.84 3.11
C PRO A 36 3.43 12.79 4.29
N LEU A 37 4.55 13.26 4.84
CA LEU A 37 4.55 14.28 5.88
C LEU A 37 4.12 15.64 5.29
N SER A 38 3.16 16.31 5.92
CA SER A 38 2.80 17.69 5.58
C SER A 38 3.79 18.69 6.19
N GLU A 39 3.88 19.90 5.66
CA GLU A 39 4.69 20.97 6.28
C GLU A 39 4.22 21.31 7.70
N ALA A 40 2.90 21.33 7.92
CA ALA A 40 2.29 21.60 9.23
C ALA A 40 2.68 20.51 10.25
N ALA A 41 2.49 19.23 9.91
CA ALA A 41 2.91 18.12 10.75
C ALA A 41 4.42 18.15 11.02
N SER A 42 5.24 18.43 10.00
CA SER A 42 6.69 18.56 10.15
C SER A 42 7.08 19.65 11.16
N HIS A 43 6.40 20.80 11.14
CA HIS A 43 6.59 21.87 12.12
C HIS A 43 6.15 21.45 13.53
N THR A 44 4.99 20.81 13.66
CA THR A 44 4.48 20.25 14.93
C THR A 44 5.48 19.27 15.55
N ILE A 45 6.02 18.34 14.76
CA ILE A 45 6.92 17.28 15.23
C ILE A 45 8.28 17.85 15.63
N SER A 46 8.88 18.70 14.77
CA SER A 46 10.19 19.29 15.06
C SER A 46 10.15 20.19 16.31
N THR A 47 9.12 21.03 16.42
CA THR A 47 8.87 21.87 17.60
C THR A 47 8.55 21.02 18.84
N GLY A 48 7.70 20.00 18.68
CA GLY A 48 7.28 19.10 19.74
C GLY A 48 8.44 18.32 20.37
N ARG A 49 9.38 17.85 19.54
CA ARG A 49 10.64 17.22 19.98
C ARG A 49 11.53 18.20 20.72
N ALA A 50 11.84 19.34 20.11
CA ALA A 50 12.73 20.34 20.70
C ALA A 50 12.24 20.84 22.07
N GLN A 51 10.93 21.07 22.21
CA GLN A 51 10.33 21.47 23.49
C GLN A 51 10.33 20.35 24.53
N ALA A 52 10.03 19.10 24.13
CA ALA A 52 10.12 17.95 25.04
C ALA A 52 11.56 17.71 25.51
N GLU A 53 12.53 17.85 24.61
CA GLU A 53 13.95 17.71 24.90
C GLU A 53 14.47 18.81 25.83
N ALA A 54 14.10 20.08 25.59
CA ALA A 54 14.44 21.19 26.46
C ALA A 54 13.95 20.98 27.90
N ILE A 55 12.70 20.51 28.09
CA ILE A 55 12.17 20.20 29.44
C ILE A 55 12.91 19.02 30.07
N VAL A 56 13.22 17.96 29.30
CA VAL A 56 14.01 16.81 29.77
C VAL A 56 15.42 17.24 30.19
N LYS A 57 16.08 18.13 29.42
CA LYS A 57 17.41 18.68 29.75
C LYS A 57 17.35 19.73 30.87
N GLY A 58 16.19 20.34 31.12
CA GLY A 58 15.97 21.35 32.17
C GLY A 58 16.16 22.80 31.71
N GLU A 59 16.21 23.01 30.40
CA GLU A 59 16.33 24.28 29.69
C GLU A 59 14.98 25.00 29.53
N ASP A 60 13.88 24.30 29.84
CA ASP A 60 12.51 24.81 29.88
C ASP A 60 11.85 24.33 31.19
N ASP A 61 11.17 25.24 31.90
CA ASP A 61 10.58 25.01 33.22
C ASP A 61 9.10 24.60 33.18
N ARG A 62 8.55 24.37 31.97
CA ARG A 62 7.22 23.78 31.77
C ARG A 62 7.20 22.30 32.19
N LEU A 63 6.02 21.68 32.08
CA LEU A 63 5.81 20.26 32.38
C LEU A 63 5.39 19.51 31.10
N VAL A 64 6.10 18.44 30.74
CA VAL A 64 5.66 17.53 29.66
C VAL A 64 4.46 16.72 30.14
N VAL A 65 3.32 16.82 29.48
CA VAL A 65 2.12 16.05 29.85
C VAL A 65 1.71 15.13 28.71
N VAL A 66 1.95 13.82 28.89
CA VAL A 66 1.58 12.78 27.92
C VAL A 66 0.18 12.27 28.27
N VAL A 67 -0.84 12.76 27.59
CA VAL A 67 -2.26 12.60 27.97
C VAL A 67 -3.11 12.10 26.80
N GLY A 68 -3.98 11.12 27.06
CA GLY A 68 -4.87 10.55 26.05
C GLY A 68 -5.22 9.07 26.28
N PRO A 69 -5.85 8.42 25.28
CA PRO A 69 -6.37 7.06 25.42
C PRO A 69 -5.33 6.05 25.87
N CYS A 70 -5.74 5.10 26.73
CA CYS A 70 -4.90 3.95 27.09
C CYS A 70 -4.38 3.22 25.83
N SER A 71 -5.26 3.03 24.83
CA SER A 71 -4.89 2.62 23.47
C SER A 71 -5.95 3.08 22.45
N VAL A 72 -5.51 3.54 21.26
CA VAL A 72 -6.38 3.94 20.15
C VAL A 72 -6.89 2.69 19.41
N HIS A 73 -8.22 2.52 19.37
CA HIS A 73 -8.90 1.42 18.68
C HIS A 73 -9.90 1.93 17.62
N ASP A 74 -10.51 3.08 17.86
CA ASP A 74 -11.28 3.85 16.90
C ASP A 74 -10.53 5.15 16.57
N VAL A 75 -10.18 5.31 15.29
CA VAL A 75 -9.50 6.52 14.79
C VAL A 75 -10.43 7.73 14.75
N VAL A 76 -11.75 7.55 14.64
CA VAL A 76 -12.72 8.66 14.60
C VAL A 76 -12.84 9.30 15.99
N ALA A 77 -13.14 8.49 17.02
CA ALA A 77 -13.10 8.95 18.42
C ALA A 77 -11.73 9.51 18.83
N GLY A 78 -10.63 8.92 18.33
CA GLY A 78 -9.29 9.41 18.57
C GLY A 78 -9.04 10.82 18.00
N ILE A 79 -9.50 11.12 16.79
CA ILE A 79 -9.34 12.44 16.17
C ILE A 79 -10.29 13.47 16.81
N GLU A 80 -11.49 13.08 17.26
CA GLU A 80 -12.32 13.99 18.05
C GLU A 80 -11.63 14.38 19.36
N TYR A 81 -11.08 13.39 20.10
CA TYR A 81 -10.29 13.65 21.30
C TYR A 81 -9.08 14.55 21.01
N ALA A 82 -8.35 14.30 19.92
CA ALA A 82 -7.21 15.11 19.48
C ALA A 82 -7.60 16.58 19.24
N LYS A 83 -8.73 16.84 18.56
CA LYS A 83 -9.23 18.20 18.33
C LYS A 83 -9.55 18.94 19.63
N ARG A 84 -10.21 18.25 20.58
CA ARG A 84 -10.50 18.83 21.91
C ARG A 84 -9.20 19.14 22.67
N LEU A 85 -8.22 18.25 22.62
CA LEU A 85 -6.93 18.41 23.30
C LEU A 85 -6.05 19.50 22.68
N ALA A 86 -6.01 19.61 21.35
CA ALA A 86 -5.29 20.68 20.65
C ALA A 86 -5.80 22.07 21.05
N ALA A 87 -7.12 22.26 21.02
CA ALA A 87 -7.76 23.52 21.41
C ALA A 87 -7.47 23.92 22.87
N TYR A 88 -7.36 22.96 23.78
CA TYR A 88 -6.95 23.25 25.16
C TYR A 88 -5.43 23.52 25.27
N ALA A 89 -4.59 22.77 24.54
CA ALA A 89 -3.14 22.89 24.61
C ALA A 89 -2.63 24.30 24.26
N ASP A 90 -3.24 24.97 23.27
CA ASP A 90 -2.95 26.36 22.94
C ASP A 90 -3.12 27.32 24.13
N THR A 91 -4.11 27.05 25.00
CA THR A 91 -4.35 27.86 26.20
C THR A 91 -3.39 27.55 27.35
N ALA A 92 -2.74 26.38 27.32
CA ALA A 92 -1.89 25.85 28.39
C ALA A 92 -0.38 25.93 28.10
N LYS A 93 0.01 26.29 26.87
CA LYS A 93 1.39 26.24 26.35
C LYS A 93 2.45 26.96 27.18
N ASP A 94 2.08 27.97 27.97
CA ASP A 94 3.00 28.70 28.84
C ASP A 94 3.39 27.90 30.09
N ASP A 95 2.57 26.94 30.50
CA ASP A 95 2.75 26.11 31.70
C ASP A 95 3.07 24.65 31.35
N LEU A 96 2.43 24.10 30.31
CA LEU A 96 2.49 22.69 29.94
C LEU A 96 2.94 22.52 28.48
N HIS A 97 3.78 21.51 28.23
CA HIS A 97 4.00 20.96 26.90
C HIS A 97 3.15 19.69 26.74
N ILE A 98 1.96 19.85 26.16
CA ILE A 98 0.99 18.75 26.03
C ILE A 98 1.32 17.92 24.79
N ILE A 99 1.46 16.61 25.02
CA ILE A 99 1.70 15.61 23.97
C ILE A 99 0.54 14.61 24.02
N MET A 100 -0.14 14.39 22.91
CA MET A 100 -1.20 13.40 22.84
C MET A 100 -0.61 11.99 22.97
N ARG A 101 -1.15 11.21 23.90
CA ARG A 101 -0.86 9.79 24.01
C ARG A 101 -1.54 9.02 22.86
N VAL A 102 -0.74 8.51 21.93
CA VAL A 102 -1.15 7.74 20.75
C VAL A 102 -0.53 6.34 20.81
N TYR A 103 -1.13 5.46 21.60
CA TYR A 103 -0.63 4.09 21.80
C TYR A 103 -1.50 3.11 21.01
N PHE A 104 -0.92 2.30 20.14
CA PHE A 104 -1.69 1.38 19.29
C PHE A 104 -1.94 0.00 19.90
N GLU A 105 -1.11 -0.46 20.83
CA GLU A 105 -1.23 -1.76 21.51
C GLU A 105 -1.02 -1.59 23.03
N LYS A 106 -1.61 -2.50 23.81
CA LYS A 106 -1.37 -2.66 25.25
C LYS A 106 -0.76 -4.04 25.50
N PRO A 107 0.53 -4.18 25.87
CA PRO A 107 1.18 -5.49 26.01
C PRO A 107 0.48 -6.44 27.00
N ARG A 108 0.03 -7.61 26.53
CA ARG A 108 -0.71 -8.61 27.34
C ARG A 108 0.10 -9.89 27.57
N THR A 109 0.00 -10.44 28.79
CA THR A 109 0.48 -11.79 29.15
C THR A 109 -0.58 -12.88 28.92
N THR A 110 -1.80 -12.51 28.55
CA THR A 110 -2.94 -13.40 28.30
C THR A 110 -3.61 -13.06 26.97
N VAL A 111 -4.55 -13.90 26.52
CA VAL A 111 -5.33 -13.68 25.29
C VAL A 111 -6.16 -12.40 25.40
N GLY A 112 -6.22 -11.64 24.31
CA GLY A 112 -6.95 -10.38 24.18
C GLY A 112 -6.62 -9.69 22.85
N TRP A 113 -7.28 -8.57 22.56
CA TRP A 113 -6.99 -7.75 21.38
C TRP A 113 -5.52 -7.32 21.31
N LYS A 114 -4.98 -7.27 20.09
CA LYS A 114 -3.55 -7.10 19.79
C LYS A 114 -3.17 -5.69 19.32
N GLY A 115 -4.08 -4.73 19.47
CA GLY A 115 -3.85 -3.36 19.07
C GLY A 115 -4.18 -3.06 17.61
N LEU A 116 -4.29 -1.77 17.27
CA LEU A 116 -4.76 -1.27 15.98
C LEU A 116 -3.83 -1.67 14.82
N ILE A 117 -2.52 -1.72 15.07
CA ILE A 117 -1.54 -2.14 14.06
C ILE A 117 -1.74 -3.63 13.73
N ASN A 118 -1.86 -4.50 14.74
CA ASN A 118 -1.97 -5.93 14.49
C ASN A 118 -3.36 -6.34 13.99
N ASP A 119 -4.41 -5.93 14.70
CA ASP A 119 -5.81 -6.34 14.46
C ASP A 119 -6.74 -5.11 14.37
N PRO A 120 -6.67 -4.35 13.27
CA PRO A 120 -7.44 -3.11 13.10
C PRO A 120 -8.96 -3.31 13.03
N ASP A 121 -9.40 -4.53 12.75
CA ASP A 121 -10.80 -4.88 12.57
C ASP A 121 -11.45 -5.40 13.87
N LEU A 122 -10.70 -5.54 14.97
CA LEU A 122 -11.17 -6.08 16.26
C LEU A 122 -11.75 -7.51 16.18
N THR A 123 -11.34 -8.29 15.17
CA THR A 123 -11.88 -9.62 14.84
C THR A 123 -10.85 -10.76 14.93
N GLY A 124 -9.60 -10.47 15.29
CA GLY A 124 -8.49 -11.42 15.20
C GLY A 124 -8.06 -11.72 13.76
N SER A 125 -8.29 -10.79 12.82
CA SER A 125 -7.98 -10.96 11.38
C SER A 125 -6.48 -10.83 11.07
N PHE A 126 -5.73 -10.17 11.96
CA PHE A 126 -4.31 -9.84 11.79
C PHE A 126 -4.01 -9.10 10.48
N ASN A 127 -4.80 -8.09 10.13
CA ASN A 127 -4.63 -7.29 8.92
C ASN A 127 -3.56 -6.18 9.09
N ILE A 128 -2.30 -6.59 9.32
CA ILE A 128 -1.22 -5.69 9.74
C ILE A 128 -0.96 -4.56 8.74
N ASN A 129 -1.00 -4.84 7.43
CA ASN A 129 -0.83 -3.81 6.39
C ASN A 129 -1.94 -2.74 6.44
N LYS A 130 -3.19 -3.10 6.79
CA LYS A 130 -4.26 -2.13 7.05
C LYS A 130 -4.01 -1.35 8.35
N GLY A 131 -3.58 -2.04 9.41
CA GLY A 131 -3.31 -1.43 10.71
C GLY A 131 -2.18 -0.39 10.65
N LEU A 132 -1.10 -0.66 9.92
CA LEU A 132 -0.02 0.29 9.66
C LEU A 132 -0.50 1.55 8.93
N ARG A 133 -1.38 1.40 7.92
CA ARG A 133 -1.99 2.54 7.20
C ARG A 133 -2.86 3.40 8.12
N LEU A 134 -3.70 2.77 8.94
CA LEU A 134 -4.53 3.48 9.93
C LEU A 134 -3.67 4.18 10.99
N ALA A 135 -2.64 3.52 11.51
CA ALA A 135 -1.75 4.08 12.52
C ALA A 135 -0.96 5.29 12.01
N ARG A 136 -0.37 5.21 10.80
CA ARG A 136 0.35 6.33 10.19
C ARG A 136 -0.59 7.48 9.83
N GLY A 137 -1.73 7.19 9.18
CA GLY A 137 -2.73 8.21 8.83
C GLY A 137 -3.36 8.90 10.04
N PHE A 138 -3.47 8.20 11.18
CA PHE A 138 -3.91 8.79 12.44
C PHE A 138 -2.86 9.73 13.04
N LEU A 139 -1.60 9.29 13.12
CA LEU A 139 -0.50 10.13 13.61
C LEU A 139 -0.31 11.39 12.75
N LEU A 140 -0.44 11.29 11.44
CA LEU A 140 -0.34 12.44 10.53
C LEU A 140 -1.43 13.48 10.86
N GLN A 141 -2.70 13.05 10.92
CA GLN A 141 -3.84 13.92 11.28
C GLN A 141 -3.71 14.54 12.68
N VAL A 142 -3.13 13.84 13.67
CA VAL A 142 -2.89 14.43 15.01
C VAL A 142 -1.86 15.56 14.93
N ASN A 143 -0.75 15.36 14.21
CA ASN A 143 0.27 16.40 14.05
C ASN A 143 -0.18 17.56 13.13
N ASP A 144 -1.05 17.30 12.14
CA ASP A 144 -1.69 18.34 11.31
C ASP A 144 -2.60 19.29 12.12
N LEU A 145 -3.10 18.86 13.28
CA LEU A 145 -3.86 19.69 14.23
C LEU A 145 -2.97 20.59 15.11
N GLY A 146 -1.65 20.61 14.89
CA GLY A 146 -0.69 21.33 15.76
C GLY A 146 -0.34 20.61 17.06
N LEU A 147 -0.85 19.38 17.27
CA LEU A 147 -0.72 18.63 18.51
C LEU A 147 0.35 17.52 18.37
N PRO A 148 1.49 17.59 19.09
CA PRO A 148 2.50 16.54 19.01
C PRO A 148 2.01 15.21 19.60
N ALA A 149 2.35 14.10 18.95
CA ALA A 149 2.00 12.75 19.39
C ALA A 149 3.15 12.01 20.10
N GLY A 150 2.81 11.14 21.06
CA GLY A 150 3.74 10.25 21.77
C GLY A 150 3.25 8.81 21.85
N THR A 151 4.14 7.83 21.65
CA THR A 151 3.82 6.39 21.59
C THR A 151 4.74 5.54 22.48
N GLU A 152 4.41 4.26 22.64
CA GLU A 152 5.27 3.24 23.25
C GLU A 152 5.82 2.30 22.18
N TRP A 153 7.12 1.98 22.27
CA TRP A 153 7.83 1.15 21.30
C TRP A 153 7.94 -0.29 21.82
N LEU A 154 7.42 -1.25 21.04
CA LEU A 154 7.24 -2.65 21.44
C LEU A 154 8.13 -3.64 20.67
N ASP A 155 8.74 -3.19 19.57
CA ASP A 155 9.56 -3.99 18.67
C ASP A 155 10.50 -3.08 17.85
N PRO A 156 11.59 -3.61 17.25
CA PRO A 156 12.57 -2.81 16.50
C PRO A 156 12.19 -2.55 15.03
N ILE A 157 11.00 -2.94 14.57
CA ILE A 157 10.55 -2.83 13.17
C ILE A 157 9.50 -1.72 13.01
N THR A 158 8.48 -1.65 13.87
CA THR A 158 7.42 -0.63 13.80
C THR A 158 7.91 0.82 13.79
N PRO A 159 9.02 1.23 14.48
CA PRO A 159 9.57 2.58 14.37
C PRO A 159 9.88 3.01 12.93
N GLN A 160 10.22 2.09 12.04
CA GLN A 160 10.54 2.44 10.66
C GLN A 160 9.36 3.01 9.87
N TYR A 161 8.12 2.75 10.33
CA TYR A 161 6.87 3.12 9.66
C TYR A 161 6.28 4.45 10.13
N ASN A 162 6.59 4.89 11.35
CA ASN A 162 5.89 6.00 12.00
C ASN A 162 6.71 6.80 13.05
N ALA A 163 7.97 6.45 13.34
CA ALA A 163 8.79 7.23 14.27
C ALA A 163 9.08 8.65 13.75
N ASP A 164 8.99 8.88 12.44
CA ASP A 164 9.01 10.21 11.84
C ASP A 164 7.84 11.10 12.29
N LEU A 165 6.72 10.52 12.72
CA LEU A 165 5.49 11.23 13.17
C LEU A 165 5.36 11.37 14.70
N VAL A 166 6.39 11.00 15.45
CA VAL A 166 6.36 10.93 16.92
C VAL A 166 7.30 11.98 17.53
N SER A 167 6.82 12.69 18.56
CA SER A 167 7.56 13.74 19.27
C SER A 167 8.16 13.30 20.61
N TRP A 168 7.68 12.19 21.18
CA TRP A 168 8.14 11.62 22.45
C TRP A 168 7.85 10.12 22.49
N GLY A 169 8.75 9.31 23.05
CA GLY A 169 8.58 7.84 23.10
C GLY A 169 8.66 7.26 24.52
N ALA A 170 8.05 6.09 24.71
CA ALA A 170 8.20 5.28 25.91
C ALA A 170 8.75 3.87 25.61
N ILE A 171 9.55 3.34 26.52
CA ILE A 171 9.83 1.90 26.63
C ILE A 171 9.06 1.34 27.82
N GLY A 172 8.33 0.25 27.56
CA GLY A 172 7.42 -0.37 28.51
C GLY A 172 8.13 -1.07 29.67
N ALA A 173 7.46 -1.15 30.83
CA ALA A 173 8.02 -1.76 32.06
C ALA A 173 8.46 -3.23 31.94
N ARG A 174 8.05 -3.92 30.85
CA ARG A 174 8.43 -5.30 30.51
C ARG A 174 9.59 -5.39 29.51
N THR A 175 9.96 -4.27 28.88
CA THR A 175 11.01 -4.16 27.86
C THR A 175 12.14 -3.21 28.26
N THR A 176 12.04 -2.49 29.39
CA THR A 176 13.12 -1.67 29.96
C THR A 176 14.43 -2.46 30.21
N GLU A 177 14.38 -3.75 30.56
CA GLU A 177 15.57 -4.62 30.67
C GLU A 177 16.02 -5.23 29.33
N SER A 178 15.20 -5.14 28.27
CA SER A 178 15.52 -5.74 26.98
C SER A 178 16.63 -4.93 26.29
N GLN A 179 17.76 -5.60 26.04
CA GLN A 179 18.90 -5.01 25.36
C GLN A 179 18.52 -4.39 24.00
N VAL A 180 17.76 -5.11 23.16
CA VAL A 180 17.26 -4.62 21.85
C VAL A 180 16.41 -3.35 21.97
N HIS A 181 15.70 -3.13 23.08
CA HIS A 181 14.91 -1.92 23.29
C HIS A 181 15.76 -0.73 23.75
N ARG A 182 16.88 -0.97 24.45
CA ARG A 182 17.89 0.04 24.80
C ARG A 182 18.68 0.46 23.56
N GLU A 183 19.08 -0.51 22.76
CA GLU A 183 19.71 -0.31 21.44
C GLU A 183 18.78 0.48 20.51
N LEU A 184 17.50 0.11 20.41
CA LEU A 184 16.50 0.89 19.68
C LEU A 184 16.42 2.34 20.20
N ALA A 185 16.25 2.54 21.51
CA ALA A 185 16.12 3.87 22.11
C ALA A 185 17.31 4.79 21.82
N SER A 186 18.52 4.23 21.74
CA SER A 186 19.75 4.95 21.38
C SER A 186 19.77 5.53 19.95
N GLY A 187 18.88 5.06 19.07
CA GLY A 187 18.73 5.54 17.69
C GLY A 187 17.43 6.29 17.41
N LEU A 188 16.53 6.42 18.39
CA LEU A 188 15.25 7.09 18.22
C LEU A 188 15.41 8.61 18.25
N SER A 189 14.83 9.29 17.27
CA SER A 189 14.98 10.74 17.03
C SER A 189 14.14 11.65 17.95
N MET A 190 13.83 11.20 19.16
CA MET A 190 13.03 11.94 20.14
C MET A 190 13.39 11.52 21.58
N PRO A 191 13.02 12.32 22.61
CA PRO A 191 13.20 11.94 24.00
C PRO A 191 12.47 10.63 24.36
N ILE A 192 13.13 9.76 25.15
CA ILE A 192 12.61 8.43 25.52
C ILE A 192 12.46 8.28 27.04
N GLY A 193 11.25 7.95 27.49
CA GLY A 193 10.97 7.61 28.88
C GLY A 193 11.01 6.11 29.15
N PHE A 194 11.85 5.68 30.10
CA PHE A 194 11.94 4.29 30.54
C PHE A 194 11.09 4.05 31.80
N LYS A 195 10.08 3.18 31.70
CA LYS A 195 9.26 2.80 32.87
C LYS A 195 10.05 1.93 33.85
N ASN A 196 9.87 2.17 35.15
CA ASN A 196 10.37 1.28 36.19
C ASN A 196 9.84 -0.16 36.03
N GLY A 197 10.58 -1.14 36.54
CA GLY A 197 10.22 -2.56 36.50
C GLY A 197 8.85 -2.84 37.15
N THR A 198 8.18 -3.93 36.76
CA THR A 198 6.82 -4.21 37.24
C THR A 198 6.70 -4.48 38.74
N ASP A 199 7.81 -4.87 39.35
CA ASP A 199 8.08 -5.05 40.78
C ASP A 199 8.35 -3.74 41.54
N GLY A 200 8.59 -2.64 40.82
CA GLY A 200 9.02 -1.35 41.37
C GLY A 200 10.51 -1.05 41.22
N SER A 201 11.30 -1.94 40.61
CA SER A 201 12.75 -1.73 40.44
C SER A 201 13.04 -0.49 39.59
N ILE A 202 13.83 0.43 40.15
CA ILE A 202 14.28 1.66 39.48
C ILE A 202 15.58 1.41 38.71
N GLN A 203 16.42 0.49 39.18
CA GLN A 203 17.75 0.23 38.63
C GLN A 203 17.68 -0.13 37.14
N VAL A 204 16.68 -0.92 36.75
CA VAL A 204 16.47 -1.33 35.35
C VAL A 204 16.30 -0.15 34.39
N ALA A 205 15.66 0.94 34.84
CA ALA A 205 15.46 2.16 34.06
C ALA A 205 16.72 3.05 34.07
N VAL A 206 17.43 3.11 35.20
CA VAL A 206 18.74 3.79 35.32
C VAL A 206 19.76 3.17 34.35
N ASP A 207 19.83 1.85 34.31
CA ASP A 207 20.73 1.12 33.41
C ASP A 207 20.30 1.25 31.94
N ALA A 208 18.99 1.32 31.68
CA ALA A 208 18.46 1.55 30.34
C ALA A 208 18.81 2.94 29.80
N ILE A 209 18.71 4.00 30.63
CA ILE A 209 19.13 5.37 30.27
C ILE A 209 20.63 5.38 29.92
N LYS A 210 21.49 4.81 30.78
CA LYS A 210 22.94 4.73 30.53
C LYS A 210 23.29 3.97 29.26
N SER A 211 22.64 2.83 29.04
CA SER A 211 22.84 2.04 27.83
C SER A 211 22.44 2.87 26.60
N SER A 212 21.25 3.47 26.62
CA SER A 212 20.69 4.22 25.49
C SER A 212 21.46 5.50 25.15
N SER A 213 22.20 6.09 26.09
CA SER A 213 23.08 7.25 25.82
C SER A 213 24.35 6.92 25.02
N SER A 214 24.63 5.64 24.76
CA SER A 214 25.81 5.19 23.99
C SER A 214 25.43 4.74 22.56
N PRO A 215 26.36 4.77 21.59
CA PRO A 215 26.24 4.06 20.31
C PRO A 215 26.03 2.55 20.47
N HIS A 216 25.21 1.96 19.60
CA HIS A 216 24.96 0.51 19.50
C HIS A 216 24.83 0.05 18.04
N SER A 217 24.83 -1.27 17.83
CA SER A 217 24.49 -1.92 16.56
C SER A 217 23.43 -2.99 16.80
N PHE A 218 22.28 -2.93 16.11
CA PHE A 218 21.18 -3.91 16.26
C PHE A 218 20.50 -4.27 14.93
N LEU A 219 19.68 -5.32 14.93
CA LEU A 219 18.98 -5.80 13.74
C LEU A 219 17.59 -5.15 13.60
N SER A 220 17.31 -4.59 12.43
CA SER A 220 16.02 -3.98 12.06
C SER A 220 15.78 -4.15 10.54
N VAL A 221 15.01 -3.25 9.92
CA VAL A 221 14.80 -3.20 8.47
C VAL A 221 15.12 -1.81 7.91
N THR A 222 15.58 -1.77 6.65
CA THR A 222 15.68 -0.52 5.88
C THR A 222 14.29 0.05 5.59
N LYS A 223 14.22 1.29 5.08
CA LYS A 223 12.97 1.85 4.55
C LYS A 223 12.42 1.02 3.37
N GLN A 224 13.27 0.28 2.66
CA GLN A 224 12.86 -0.64 1.58
C GLN A 224 12.34 -1.99 2.11
N GLY A 225 12.33 -2.21 3.43
CA GLY A 225 11.82 -3.44 4.05
C GLY A 225 12.80 -4.61 4.05
N ILE A 226 14.08 -4.37 3.77
CA ILE A 226 15.15 -5.38 3.76
C ILE A 226 15.76 -5.44 5.16
N SER A 227 16.03 -6.64 5.69
CA SER A 227 16.73 -6.81 6.97
C SER A 227 18.10 -6.13 6.98
N ALA A 228 18.40 -5.33 8.01
CA ALA A 228 19.59 -4.50 8.07
C ALA A 228 20.22 -4.48 9.47
N ILE A 229 21.53 -4.20 9.49
CA ILE A 229 22.25 -3.75 10.68
C ILE A 229 22.02 -2.25 10.79
N VAL A 230 21.58 -1.78 11.95
CA VAL A 230 21.39 -0.36 12.27
C VAL A 230 22.40 0.04 13.32
N GLU A 231 23.19 1.05 13.02
CA GLU A 231 24.16 1.66 13.94
C GLU A 231 23.62 3.00 14.45
N THR A 232 23.81 3.30 15.73
CA THR A 232 23.24 4.46 16.41
C THR A 232 24.30 5.38 17.01
N HIS A 233 23.92 6.61 17.34
CA HIS A 233 24.83 7.60 17.96
C HIS A 233 24.71 7.68 19.49
N GLY A 234 23.67 7.07 20.08
CA GLY A 234 23.26 7.35 21.46
C GLY A 234 22.17 8.43 21.53
N ASN A 235 21.33 8.34 22.55
CA ASN A 235 20.24 9.26 22.85
C ASN A 235 20.38 9.80 24.28
N ASP A 236 20.79 11.07 24.42
CA ASP A 236 21.01 11.73 25.71
C ASP A 236 19.72 12.29 26.35
N ALA A 237 18.60 12.30 25.61
CA ALA A 237 17.30 12.78 26.05
C ALA A 237 16.44 11.69 26.73
N CYS A 238 17.09 10.75 27.42
CA CYS A 238 16.43 9.64 28.11
C CYS A 238 16.11 9.98 29.59
N HIS A 239 14.95 9.56 30.09
CA HIS A 239 14.48 9.86 31.46
C HIS A 239 13.69 8.70 32.10
N VAL A 240 13.44 8.76 33.42
CA VAL A 240 12.68 7.73 34.16
C VAL A 240 11.18 8.04 34.15
N ILE A 241 10.34 7.02 33.96
CA ILE A 241 8.90 7.07 34.23
C ILE A 241 8.58 6.22 35.47
N LEU A 242 8.02 6.85 36.50
CA LEU A 242 7.51 6.20 37.71
C LEU A 242 6.03 5.84 37.54
N ARG A 243 5.72 4.55 37.51
CA ARG A 243 4.37 3.98 37.23
C ARG A 243 3.76 3.18 38.38
N GLY A 244 4.37 3.25 39.56
CA GLY A 244 4.12 2.37 40.69
C GLY A 244 4.72 0.98 40.48
N ALA A 245 4.36 0.06 41.37
CA ALA A 245 4.72 -1.36 41.36
C ALA A 245 3.46 -2.23 41.38
N ASN A 246 3.63 -3.56 41.47
CA ASN A 246 2.53 -4.45 41.90
C ASN A 246 2.27 -4.37 43.42
N SER A 247 3.26 -3.89 44.19
CA SER A 247 3.21 -3.72 45.65
C SER A 247 2.61 -2.39 46.11
N GLY A 248 2.43 -1.42 45.21
CA GLY A 248 1.80 -0.13 45.51
C GLY A 248 2.32 1.04 44.66
N PRO A 249 1.86 2.27 44.93
CA PRO A 249 2.32 3.48 44.24
C PRO A 249 3.77 3.89 44.57
N ASN A 250 4.40 4.68 43.70
CA ASN A 250 5.74 5.24 43.88
C ASN A 250 5.86 6.74 43.48
N TYR A 251 4.79 7.51 43.65
CA TYR A 251 4.73 8.95 43.28
C TYR A 251 4.93 9.94 44.45
N SER A 252 5.07 9.47 45.68
CA SER A 252 5.16 10.35 46.86
C SER A 252 6.51 11.09 46.95
N PRO A 253 6.62 12.17 47.75
CA PRO A 253 7.87 12.94 47.89
C PRO A 253 9.09 12.08 48.26
N GLU A 254 8.91 11.07 49.10
CA GLU A 254 9.96 10.14 49.52
C GLU A 254 10.45 9.27 48.36
N HIS A 255 9.54 8.86 47.46
CA HIS A 255 9.89 8.11 46.26
C HIS A 255 10.63 9.00 45.25
N ILE A 256 10.16 10.24 45.02
CA ILE A 256 10.84 11.21 44.16
C ILE A 256 12.26 11.49 44.69
N ALA A 257 12.41 11.73 45.99
CA ALA A 257 13.72 11.94 46.61
C ALA A 257 14.64 10.72 46.46
N LYS A 258 14.14 9.50 46.71
CA LYS A 258 14.90 8.25 46.55
C LYS A 258 15.35 8.01 45.11
N VAL A 259 14.47 8.21 44.13
CA VAL A 259 14.79 8.06 42.70
C VAL A 259 15.78 9.12 42.24
N SER A 260 15.64 10.37 42.72
CA SER A 260 16.59 11.45 42.46
C SER A 260 17.99 11.11 42.96
N ALA A 261 18.11 10.58 44.18
CA ALA A 261 19.39 10.14 44.74
C ALA A 261 19.99 8.95 43.96
N SER A 262 19.17 8.02 43.47
CA SER A 262 19.63 6.93 42.60
C SER A 262 20.16 7.42 41.25
N LEU A 263 19.50 8.40 40.62
CA LEU A 263 19.95 9.02 39.37
C LEU A 263 21.26 9.80 39.57
N GLU A 264 21.35 10.58 40.65
CA GLU A 264 22.54 11.35 41.01
C GLU A 264 23.75 10.46 41.31
N LYS A 265 23.56 9.39 42.10
CA LYS A 265 24.59 8.35 42.33
C LYS A 265 25.00 7.66 41.03
N ALA A 266 24.10 7.58 40.05
CA ALA A 266 24.38 7.01 38.75
C ALA A 266 25.09 8.00 37.79
N GLY A 267 25.22 9.29 38.13
CA GLY A 267 25.75 10.31 37.23
C GLY A 267 24.77 10.76 36.15
N LEU A 268 23.46 10.60 36.37
CA LEU A 268 22.39 10.95 35.44
C LEU A 268 21.62 12.20 35.92
N PRO A 269 21.01 12.97 34.99
CA PRO A 269 20.06 14.02 35.33
C PRO A 269 18.92 13.51 36.23
N LYS A 270 18.57 14.28 37.27
CA LYS A 270 17.47 13.98 38.20
C LYS A 270 16.10 14.27 37.58
N LYS A 271 15.78 13.62 36.46
CA LYS A 271 14.66 13.97 35.58
C LYS A 271 13.64 12.83 35.54
N ILE A 272 12.47 13.08 36.13
CA ILE A 272 11.45 12.09 36.45
C ILE A 272 10.09 12.50 35.85
N MET A 273 9.46 11.59 35.11
CA MET A 273 8.05 11.65 34.75
C MET A 273 7.24 10.75 35.69
N VAL A 274 6.04 11.17 36.09
CA VAL A 274 5.12 10.38 36.93
C VAL A 274 3.91 9.95 36.10
N ASP A 275 3.75 8.63 35.93
CA ASP A 275 2.53 8.04 35.36
C ASP A 275 1.46 7.96 36.44
N CYS A 276 0.35 8.67 36.23
CA CYS A 276 -0.76 8.77 37.16
C CYS A 276 -1.62 7.50 37.19
N SER A 277 -1.53 6.63 36.17
CA SER A 277 -2.33 5.42 36.00
C SER A 277 -1.62 4.18 36.58
N HIS A 278 -1.92 2.99 36.04
CA HIS A 278 -1.27 1.71 36.30
C HIS A 278 -1.16 1.35 37.80
N GLY A 279 0.06 1.30 38.35
CA GLY A 279 0.28 0.97 39.76
C GLY A 279 0.09 2.18 40.69
N ASN A 280 0.29 3.39 40.17
CA ASN A 280 0.10 4.62 40.93
C ASN A 280 -1.37 4.93 41.16
N SER A 281 -2.24 4.58 40.21
CA SER A 281 -3.69 4.60 40.40
C SER A 281 -4.25 3.39 41.15
N GLU A 282 -3.42 2.43 41.58
CA GLU A 282 -3.88 1.12 42.09
C GLU A 282 -4.82 0.38 41.10
N LYS A 283 -4.70 0.64 39.80
CA LYS A 283 -5.61 0.20 38.71
C LYS A 283 -7.06 0.73 38.81
N LYS A 284 -7.27 1.83 39.52
CA LYS A 284 -8.55 2.56 39.63
C LYS A 284 -8.40 3.92 38.95
N HIS A 285 -8.98 4.11 37.76
CA HIS A 285 -8.82 5.34 36.97
C HIS A 285 -9.16 6.64 37.73
N GLU A 286 -10.09 6.57 38.68
CA GLU A 286 -10.52 7.64 39.59
C GLU A 286 -9.37 8.11 40.52
N ASN A 287 -8.44 7.20 40.87
CA ASN A 287 -7.27 7.54 41.68
C ASN A 287 -6.25 8.41 40.91
N GLN A 288 -6.32 8.54 39.57
CA GLN A 288 -5.37 9.37 38.82
C GLN A 288 -5.33 10.81 39.35
N MET A 289 -6.49 11.36 39.77
CA MET A 289 -6.56 12.69 40.38
C MET A 289 -5.84 12.82 41.72
N LYS A 290 -5.67 11.73 42.48
CA LYS A 290 -4.86 11.74 43.71
C LYS A 290 -3.37 11.89 43.38
N VAL A 291 -2.91 11.23 42.31
CA VAL A 291 -1.55 11.34 41.82
C VAL A 291 -1.28 12.74 41.28
N VAL A 292 -2.19 13.27 40.46
CA VAL A 292 -2.11 14.64 39.92
C VAL A 292 -2.03 15.69 41.02
N LYS A 293 -2.87 15.61 42.06
CA LYS A 293 -2.83 16.54 43.21
C LYS A 293 -1.51 16.44 43.98
N SER A 294 -0.98 15.23 44.17
CA SER A 294 0.33 15.04 44.79
C SER A 294 1.49 15.58 43.92
N ILE A 295 1.39 15.52 42.58
CA ILE A 295 2.36 16.16 41.69
C ILE A 295 2.29 17.69 41.84
N LYS A 296 1.09 18.28 41.81
CA LYS A 296 0.87 19.72 42.02
C LYS A 296 1.51 20.22 43.31
N GLU A 297 1.27 19.52 44.42
CA GLU A 297 1.85 19.86 45.73
C GLU A 297 3.39 19.77 45.72
N GLN A 298 3.95 18.76 45.07
CA GLN A 298 5.40 18.55 44.98
C GLN A 298 6.13 19.55 44.08
N LEU A 299 5.47 20.07 43.03
CA LEU A 299 6.09 21.00 42.08
C LEU A 299 6.56 22.31 42.75
N GLY A 300 5.87 22.78 43.79
CA GLY A 300 6.26 23.94 44.59
C GLY A 300 7.31 23.65 45.68
N GLY A 301 7.77 22.41 45.84
CA GLY A 301 8.73 22.00 46.86
C GLY A 301 10.18 21.88 46.35
N GLU A 302 11.12 21.63 47.27
CA GLU A 302 12.57 21.56 47.00
C GLU A 302 12.96 20.58 45.88
N LYS A 303 12.21 19.49 45.69
CA LYS A 303 12.45 18.48 44.63
C LYS A 303 11.54 18.66 43.40
N GLY A 304 10.72 19.72 43.35
CA GLY A 304 9.78 19.99 42.27
C GLY A 304 10.43 20.19 40.90
N ALA A 305 11.68 20.65 40.85
CA ALA A 305 12.47 20.74 39.62
C ALA A 305 12.93 19.37 39.04
N ASN A 306 12.82 18.30 39.83
CA ASN A 306 13.12 16.93 39.37
C ASN A 306 11.93 16.29 38.63
N ILE A 307 10.71 16.80 38.85
CA ILE A 307 9.50 16.36 38.15
C ILE A 307 9.37 17.13 36.84
N ILE A 308 9.67 16.47 35.72
CA ILE A 308 9.60 17.05 34.37
C ILE A 308 8.30 16.76 33.65
N GLY A 309 7.52 15.79 34.11
CA GLY A 309 6.33 15.39 33.38
C GLY A 309 5.33 14.53 34.14
N ALA A 310 4.14 14.46 33.57
CA ALA A 310 3.06 13.57 34.00
C ALA A 310 2.55 12.74 32.81
N MET A 311 2.09 11.51 33.05
CA MET A 311 1.36 10.70 32.08
C MET A 311 -0.02 10.36 32.61
N ILE A 312 -1.05 10.55 31.79
CA ILE A 312 -2.47 10.40 32.17
C ILE A 312 -3.19 9.54 31.12
N GLU A 313 -3.97 8.56 31.56
CA GLU A 313 -4.85 7.75 30.70
C GLU A 313 -6.28 8.31 30.76
N SER A 314 -6.71 8.95 29.66
CA SER A 314 -7.93 9.74 29.53
C SER A 314 -8.63 9.49 28.20
N HIS A 315 -9.95 9.65 28.15
CA HIS A 315 -10.74 9.51 26.92
C HIS A 315 -11.91 10.50 26.95
N ILE A 316 -12.71 10.54 25.88
CA ILE A 316 -13.99 11.28 25.84
C ILE A 316 -14.88 10.83 27.03
N ASN A 317 -15.09 9.53 27.17
CA ASN A 317 -15.91 8.91 28.23
C ASN A 317 -15.04 8.11 29.20
N GLU A 318 -15.41 8.11 30.49
CA GLU A 318 -14.65 7.41 31.54
C GLU A 318 -14.75 5.87 31.46
N GLY A 319 -13.97 5.19 32.29
CA GLY A 319 -14.03 3.74 32.48
C GLY A 319 -13.46 2.95 31.30
N LYS A 320 -13.95 1.71 31.15
CA LYS A 320 -13.59 0.79 30.07
C LYS A 320 -14.76 -0.14 29.72
N GLN A 321 -14.68 -0.75 28.55
CA GLN A 321 -15.60 -1.77 28.06
C GLN A 321 -14.84 -2.98 27.51
N ASN A 322 -15.55 -4.10 27.37
CA ASN A 322 -15.07 -5.27 26.61
C ASN A 322 -15.62 -5.21 25.18
N ILE A 323 -14.93 -5.85 24.23
CA ILE A 323 -15.50 -6.09 22.89
C ILE A 323 -16.70 -7.05 23.05
N PRO A 324 -17.92 -6.67 22.61
CA PRO A 324 -19.12 -7.48 22.79
C PRO A 324 -19.19 -8.60 21.72
N LYS A 325 -20.18 -9.50 21.84
CA LYS A 325 -20.26 -10.72 20.99
C LYS A 325 -20.57 -10.40 19.53
N GLU A 326 -21.35 -9.35 19.32
CA GLU A 326 -21.71 -8.71 18.06
C GLU A 326 -20.55 -7.92 17.42
N GLY A 327 -19.38 -7.88 18.07
CA GLY A 327 -18.17 -7.28 17.53
C GLY A 327 -18.12 -5.75 17.70
N PRO A 328 -17.30 -5.03 16.91
CA PRO A 328 -17.03 -3.61 17.12
C PRO A 328 -18.26 -2.70 16.99
N ALA A 329 -19.31 -3.13 16.29
CA ALA A 329 -20.56 -2.37 16.14
C ALA A 329 -21.32 -2.15 17.46
N GLY A 330 -21.08 -2.96 18.49
CA GLY A 330 -21.67 -2.80 19.83
C GLY A 330 -20.83 -1.96 20.80
N LEU A 331 -19.67 -1.43 20.38
CA LEU A 331 -18.82 -0.61 21.25
C LEU A 331 -19.44 0.78 21.49
N LYS A 332 -19.41 1.22 22.75
CA LYS A 332 -19.71 2.61 23.11
C LYS A 332 -18.63 3.53 22.55
N TYR A 333 -19.06 4.53 21.79
CA TYR A 333 -18.17 5.54 21.24
C TYR A 333 -17.34 6.22 22.33
N GLY A 334 -16.07 6.50 22.03
CA GLY A 334 -15.22 7.29 22.92
C GLY A 334 -14.91 6.69 24.29
N GLN A 335 -15.03 5.37 24.49
CA GLN A 335 -14.68 4.66 25.74
C GLN A 335 -13.63 3.57 25.49
N SER A 336 -12.61 3.48 26.35
CA SER A 336 -11.47 2.56 26.22
C SER A 336 -11.88 1.07 26.21
N ILE A 337 -11.23 0.28 25.34
CA ILE A 337 -11.34 -1.20 25.33
C ILE A 337 -10.19 -1.92 26.06
N THR A 338 -9.31 -1.17 26.74
CA THR A 338 -8.13 -1.72 27.43
C THR A 338 -8.15 -1.38 28.93
N ASP A 339 -7.33 -0.45 29.41
CA ASP A 339 -7.41 0.02 30.80
C ASP A 339 -8.38 1.20 30.90
N ALA A 340 -8.93 1.39 32.11
CA ALA A 340 -9.93 2.41 32.37
C ALA A 340 -9.30 3.80 32.31
N CYS A 341 -9.97 4.75 31.66
CA CYS A 341 -9.52 6.11 31.45
C CYS A 341 -10.44 7.09 32.19
N ILE A 342 -9.96 8.25 32.65
CA ILE A 342 -10.85 9.34 33.08
C ILE A 342 -11.58 9.97 31.88
N ASN A 343 -12.74 10.60 32.10
CA ASN A 343 -13.48 11.33 31.06
C ASN A 343 -12.79 12.65 30.70
N TRP A 344 -13.36 13.34 29.70
CA TRP A 344 -12.88 14.62 29.22
C TRP A 344 -12.89 15.72 30.30
N GLU A 345 -13.94 15.78 31.12
CA GLU A 345 -14.14 16.81 32.14
C GLU A 345 -13.07 16.71 33.23
N THR A 346 -12.85 15.52 33.80
CA THR A 346 -11.76 15.27 34.76
C THR A 346 -10.38 15.41 34.12
N THR A 347 -10.25 15.26 32.79
CA THR A 347 -8.98 15.54 32.09
C THR A 347 -8.63 17.03 32.15
N ILE A 348 -9.62 17.92 31.96
CA ILE A 348 -9.40 19.37 32.09
C ILE A 348 -9.06 19.75 33.53
N GLU A 349 -9.77 19.18 34.52
CA GLU A 349 -9.42 19.38 35.94
C GLU A 349 -7.98 18.94 36.24
N ALA A 350 -7.56 17.77 35.73
CA ALA A 350 -6.20 17.27 35.91
C ALA A 350 -5.15 18.22 35.32
N LEU A 351 -5.41 18.77 34.13
CA LEU A 351 -4.47 19.68 33.45
C LEU A 351 -4.38 21.03 34.18
N GLU A 352 -5.49 21.62 34.63
CA GLU A 352 -5.47 22.86 35.41
C GLU A 352 -4.77 22.69 36.78
N GLU A 353 -4.91 21.54 37.45
CA GLU A 353 -4.16 21.24 38.68
C GLU A 353 -2.64 21.17 38.41
N LEU A 354 -2.20 20.60 37.28
CA LEU A 354 -0.79 20.60 36.87
C LEU A 354 -0.28 22.01 36.53
N ARG A 355 -1.08 22.83 35.83
CA ARG A 355 -0.75 24.25 35.56
C ARG A 355 -0.55 25.03 36.84
N ALA A 356 -1.44 24.86 37.81
CA ALA A 356 -1.32 25.47 39.13
C ALA A 356 -0.01 25.04 39.83
N GLY A 357 0.40 23.77 39.70
CA GLY A 357 1.67 23.27 40.20
C GLY A 357 2.89 23.93 39.54
N VAL A 358 2.91 24.09 38.21
CA VAL A 358 4.00 24.77 37.49
C VAL A 358 4.09 26.25 37.88
N ARG A 359 2.95 26.94 38.02
CA ARG A 359 2.89 28.34 38.50
C ARG A 359 3.38 28.48 39.94
N ALA A 360 3.09 27.50 40.80
CA ALA A 360 3.62 27.44 42.15
C ALA A 360 5.15 27.25 42.16
N ARG A 361 5.69 26.34 41.31
CA ARG A 361 7.14 26.13 41.11
C ARG A 361 7.86 27.44 40.76
N ARG A 362 7.31 28.19 39.80
CA ARG A 362 7.80 29.52 39.39
C ARG A 362 7.75 30.54 40.53
N SER A 363 6.63 30.60 41.24
CA SER A 363 6.40 31.54 42.36
C SER A 363 7.32 31.26 43.55
N ALA A 364 7.70 30.00 43.77
CA ALA A 364 8.59 29.58 44.84
C ALA A 364 10.09 29.76 44.53
N GLY A 365 10.45 30.22 43.32
CA GLY A 365 11.85 30.33 42.90
C GLY A 365 12.53 28.99 42.60
N PHE A 366 11.77 27.91 42.45
CA PHE A 366 12.28 26.57 42.07
C PHE A 366 12.18 26.30 40.55
N ALA A 367 11.83 27.31 39.74
CA ALA A 367 12.13 27.28 38.32
C ALA A 367 13.66 27.18 38.14
N THR A 368 14.12 26.43 37.15
CA THR A 368 15.56 26.37 36.85
C THR A 368 16.06 27.77 36.54
N GLU A 369 17.20 28.18 37.14
CA GLU A 369 17.93 29.34 36.66
C GLU A 369 18.35 29.05 35.22
N LEU A 370 17.58 29.57 34.26
CA LEU A 370 17.83 29.40 32.85
C LEU A 370 19.26 29.89 32.56
N PRO A 371 20.13 29.07 31.93
CA PRO A 371 21.50 29.47 31.64
C PRO A 371 21.49 30.82 30.92
N THR A 372 22.15 31.82 31.51
CA THR A 372 22.23 33.16 30.92
C THR A 372 23.09 33.06 29.67
N VAL A 373 22.45 32.86 28.51
CA VAL A 373 23.12 32.85 27.21
C VAL A 373 23.78 34.21 27.03
N ALA A 374 25.11 34.23 27.19
CA ALA A 374 25.92 35.42 27.03
C ALA A 374 25.70 35.96 25.61
N ARG A 375 24.95 37.05 25.51
CA ARG A 375 24.50 37.68 24.26
C ARG A 375 25.70 38.36 23.57
N THR A 376 26.62 37.56 23.07
CA THR A 376 27.81 38.02 22.33
C THR A 376 27.36 38.55 20.97
N GLY A 377 27.10 39.86 20.93
CA GLY A 377 26.74 40.54 19.71
C GLY A 377 27.87 40.46 18.67
N ARG A 378 27.67 39.66 17.63
CA ARG A 378 28.29 39.86 16.32
C ARG A 378 27.18 39.92 15.28
N GLY A 379 27.12 41.05 14.58
CA GLY A 379 26.08 41.30 13.59
C GLY A 379 26.21 40.36 12.38
N LEU A 380 25.07 40.09 11.74
CA LEU A 380 24.99 39.43 10.45
C LEU A 380 25.59 40.32 9.35
N ALA A 381 26.91 40.21 9.16
CA ALA A 381 27.57 40.70 7.95
C ALA A 381 27.35 39.68 6.81
N ARG A 382 26.88 40.16 5.66
CA ARG A 382 26.74 39.35 4.44
C ARG A 382 28.13 38.97 3.92
N GLY A 383 28.37 37.68 3.65
CA GLY A 383 29.59 37.17 3.03
C GLY A 383 29.27 36.01 2.09
N GLY A 384 29.88 36.02 0.91
CA GLY A 384 29.64 35.02 -0.14
C GLY A 384 30.35 33.67 0.09
N PRO A 385 30.21 32.72 -0.85
CA PRO A 385 30.71 31.36 -0.69
C PRO A 385 32.25 31.30 -0.76
N ALA A 386 32.87 30.72 0.26
CA ALA A 386 34.30 30.43 0.27
C ALA A 386 34.57 28.93 0.06
N SER A 387 35.62 28.65 -0.70
CA SER A 387 36.07 27.33 -1.16
C SER A 387 36.41 26.35 -0.03
N TRP A 388 36.08 25.07 -0.24
CA TRP A 388 36.60 23.96 0.55
C TRP A 388 38.08 23.70 0.23
N SER A 389 38.97 23.96 1.19
CA SER A 389 40.38 23.51 1.15
C SER A 389 40.53 22.16 1.86
N GLN A 390 41.23 21.22 1.22
CA GLN A 390 41.49 19.87 1.75
C GLN A 390 42.34 19.86 3.03
N SER A 391 42.08 18.91 3.93
CA SER A 391 42.99 18.57 5.04
C SER A 391 43.21 17.06 5.18
N SER A 392 44.36 16.61 4.67
CA SER A 392 45.19 15.50 5.19
C SER A 392 44.53 14.22 5.75
N THR A 393 44.57 13.14 4.97
CA THR A 393 44.62 11.75 5.48
C THR A 393 46.08 11.29 5.69
N PRO A 394 46.36 10.42 6.68
CA PRO A 394 47.71 9.94 6.96
C PRO A 394 48.13 8.78 6.02
N THR A 395 49.37 8.85 5.53
CA THR A 395 49.98 7.84 4.66
C THR A 395 50.40 6.56 5.40
N ARG A 396 50.16 5.40 4.78
CA ARG A 396 51.02 4.21 4.94
C ARG A 396 51.59 3.81 3.57
N SER A 397 52.86 3.42 3.57
CA SER A 397 53.65 3.11 2.38
C SER A 397 53.37 1.70 1.83
N LEU A 398 53.61 1.50 0.53
CA LEU A 398 54.54 0.46 0.05
C LEU A 398 54.92 0.60 -1.44
N SER A 399 56.23 0.57 -1.68
CA SER A 399 56.97 0.11 -2.86
C SER A 399 56.44 0.29 -4.30
N ALA A 400 57.24 1.03 -5.07
CA ALA A 400 57.19 1.20 -6.52
C ALA A 400 57.26 -0.08 -7.37
N VAL A 401 56.64 0.00 -8.56
CA VAL A 401 57.06 -0.68 -9.81
C VAL A 401 57.09 0.39 -10.92
N ARG A 402 58.05 0.31 -11.85
CA ARG A 402 58.33 1.34 -12.88
C ARG A 402 57.94 0.86 -14.30
N SER A 403 57.42 1.79 -15.09
CA SER A 403 57.49 1.85 -16.58
C SER A 403 56.72 0.75 -17.38
N VAL A 404 56.31 0.92 -18.65
CA VAL A 404 56.73 1.81 -19.76
C VAL A 404 55.54 2.20 -20.68
N GLY A 405 55.54 3.42 -21.24
CA GLY A 405 54.94 3.78 -22.55
C GLY A 405 53.42 4.07 -22.62
N GLY A 406 52.91 4.96 -23.48
CA GLY A 406 53.60 5.94 -24.35
C GLY A 406 52.68 6.52 -25.45
N GLY A 407 52.62 7.85 -25.58
CA GLY A 407 51.90 8.61 -26.63
C GLY A 407 50.36 8.66 -26.49
N ASN A 408 49.64 9.62 -27.09
CA ASN A 408 50.03 10.93 -27.62
C ASN A 408 48.76 11.81 -27.85
N SER A 409 48.88 13.15 -27.69
CA SER A 409 48.26 14.27 -28.47
C SER A 409 46.79 14.22 -28.95
N GLU A 410 45.91 15.25 -28.88
CA GLU A 410 45.94 16.71 -28.59
C GLU A 410 44.50 17.11 -28.10
N GLN A 411 44.24 18.13 -27.25
CA GLN A 411 44.18 19.59 -27.54
C GLN A 411 43.29 19.93 -28.77
N LEU A 412 42.38 20.92 -28.85
CA LEU A 412 41.89 22.11 -28.09
C LEU A 412 40.44 22.41 -28.64
N SER A 413 39.56 23.31 -28.18
CA SER A 413 39.30 24.10 -26.94
C SER A 413 38.07 25.00 -27.18
N MET A 414 37.25 25.37 -26.18
CA MET A 414 36.66 26.74 -26.07
C MET A 414 35.88 27.00 -24.76
N GLU A 415 36.12 28.18 -24.18
CA GLU A 415 35.32 28.82 -23.12
C GLU A 415 34.21 29.70 -23.73
N SER A 416 33.53 30.49 -22.90
CA SER A 416 32.45 31.46 -23.20
C SER A 416 31.03 30.83 -23.34
N SER A 417 29.96 31.34 -22.72
CA SER A 417 29.80 32.48 -21.81
C SER A 417 28.76 32.21 -20.72
N ILE A 418 28.99 32.71 -19.51
CA ILE A 418 27.95 32.98 -18.51
C ILE A 418 27.69 34.47 -18.53
N GLU A 419 26.61 34.89 -19.17
CA GLU A 419 25.95 36.20 -18.99
C GLU A 419 24.68 36.19 -19.85
N ASP A 420 23.52 35.92 -19.24
CA ASP A 420 22.30 36.67 -19.60
C ASP A 420 21.13 36.49 -18.62
N MET A 421 20.37 37.59 -18.48
CA MET A 421 18.99 37.64 -17.98
C MET A 421 18.70 37.24 -16.52
N ALA A 422 19.35 37.94 -15.59
CA ALA A 422 18.64 38.38 -14.38
C ALA A 422 17.60 39.46 -14.77
N GLY A 423 16.35 39.06 -15.00
CA GLY A 423 15.29 40.02 -15.33
C GLY A 423 13.94 39.40 -15.63
N LEU A 424 13.08 39.30 -14.61
CA LEU A 424 11.60 39.36 -14.67
C LEU A 424 10.98 39.21 -13.26
N GLY A 425 11.53 39.92 -12.28
CA GLY A 425 11.01 40.01 -10.92
C GLY A 425 10.12 41.23 -10.69
N GLU A 426 9.13 41.48 -11.56
CA GLU A 426 8.16 42.57 -11.34
C GLU A 426 6.87 42.39 -12.17
N LYS A 427 5.87 41.69 -11.60
CA LYS A 427 4.43 41.82 -11.89
C LYS A 427 3.62 40.94 -10.93
N PHE A 428 2.39 41.37 -10.64
CA PHE A 428 1.39 40.71 -9.76
C PHE A 428 1.67 40.76 -8.24
N GLY A 429 1.72 41.99 -7.72
CA GLY A 429 1.29 42.27 -6.34
C GLY A 429 0.14 43.28 -6.32
N LYS A 430 -1.11 42.82 -6.26
CA LYS A 430 -2.28 43.57 -5.72
C LYS A 430 -3.57 42.73 -5.68
N GLY A 431 -4.06 42.49 -4.46
CA GLY A 431 -5.49 42.42 -4.16
C GLY A 431 -6.20 41.08 -4.40
N PHE A 432 -6.19 40.20 -3.40
CA PHE A 432 -7.38 39.42 -3.02
C PHE A 432 -7.61 39.55 -1.52
N ASN A 433 -8.88 39.63 -1.13
CA ASN A 433 -9.35 40.01 0.20
C ASN A 433 -10.29 38.92 0.73
N ASP A 434 -10.08 38.47 1.97
CA ASP A 434 -10.86 37.39 2.60
C ASP A 434 -12.24 37.87 3.07
N GLN A 435 -13.23 37.95 2.16
CA GLN A 435 -14.63 38.13 2.58
C GLN A 435 -15.69 37.71 1.52
N ALA A 436 -15.72 36.44 1.10
CA ALA A 436 -16.85 35.88 0.33
C ALA A 436 -16.90 34.34 0.36
N LEU A 437 -17.12 33.74 1.54
CA LEU A 437 -17.27 32.28 1.68
C LEU A 437 -18.46 31.88 2.59
N VAL A 438 -19.56 32.62 2.43
CA VAL A 438 -20.91 32.27 2.89
C VAL A 438 -21.89 32.73 1.80
N ASP A 439 -22.90 31.91 1.52
CA ASP A 439 -23.99 32.02 0.52
C ASP A 439 -23.77 31.34 -0.84
N GLY A 440 -24.72 30.48 -1.24
CA GLY A 440 -24.78 29.94 -2.61
C GLY A 440 -25.15 28.46 -2.82
N LEU A 441 -25.73 27.73 -1.85
CA LEU A 441 -26.32 26.41 -2.14
C LEU A 441 -27.62 26.55 -2.95
N GLY A 442 -27.50 26.62 -4.28
CA GLY A 442 -28.60 26.86 -5.22
C GLY A 442 -28.62 25.86 -6.39
N LYS A 443 -29.68 25.07 -6.46
CA LYS A 443 -30.01 24.07 -7.50
C LYS A 443 -29.72 24.55 -8.94
N VAL A 444 -29.09 23.69 -9.76
CA VAL A 444 -29.06 23.83 -11.22
C VAL A 444 -29.89 22.71 -11.87
N SER A 445 -30.86 23.10 -12.68
CA SER A 445 -31.77 22.22 -13.43
C SER A 445 -31.24 21.90 -14.83
N THR A 446 -31.58 20.73 -15.34
CA THR A 446 -31.30 20.32 -16.73
C THR A 446 -32.28 20.96 -17.73
N PRO A 447 -31.82 21.40 -18.92
CA PRO A 447 -32.70 21.78 -20.03
C PRO A 447 -32.99 20.60 -20.97
N ALA A 448 -34.22 20.56 -21.50
CA ALA A 448 -34.67 19.58 -22.48
C ALA A 448 -34.41 20.05 -23.94
N PRO A 449 -34.29 19.15 -24.93
CA PRO A 449 -33.96 19.51 -26.31
C PRO A 449 -35.18 19.89 -27.16
N ALA A 450 -34.96 20.78 -28.14
CA ALA A 450 -35.93 21.13 -29.18
C ALA A 450 -35.82 20.18 -30.39
N ALA A 451 -36.94 19.97 -31.10
CA ALA A 451 -37.02 19.10 -32.27
C ALA A 451 -37.36 19.89 -33.55
N THR A 452 -36.85 19.46 -34.71
CA THR A 452 -37.53 19.30 -36.03
C THR A 452 -36.50 19.13 -37.17
N GLY A 453 -36.80 18.29 -38.18
CA GLY A 453 -35.97 18.19 -39.40
C GLY A 453 -35.85 16.79 -40.04
N GLN A 454 -36.89 16.36 -40.77
CA GLN A 454 -36.88 15.19 -41.70
C GLN A 454 -36.13 15.54 -43.02
N ASN A 455 -35.67 14.66 -43.92
CA ASN A 455 -35.84 13.21 -44.20
C ASN A 455 -34.72 12.72 -45.16
N SER A 456 -34.24 11.47 -45.08
CA SER A 456 -34.14 10.51 -46.22
C SER A 456 -33.31 9.22 -45.94
N SER A 457 -33.86 8.07 -46.36
CA SER A 457 -33.23 6.75 -46.63
C SER A 457 -32.26 6.15 -45.57
N SER A 458 -32.69 5.27 -44.65
CA SER A 458 -33.15 3.87 -44.83
C SER A 458 -32.05 2.79 -44.92
N LEU A 459 -31.43 2.42 -43.77
CA LEU A 459 -30.96 1.03 -43.51
C LEU A 459 -30.53 0.73 -42.04
N VAL A 460 -30.89 1.54 -41.03
CA VAL A 460 -30.65 1.24 -39.60
C VAL A 460 -31.85 1.65 -38.74
N ALA A 461 -32.74 0.70 -38.40
CA ALA A 461 -33.90 0.96 -37.54
C ALA A 461 -34.44 -0.31 -36.85
N ALA A 462 -33.61 -0.99 -36.05
CA ALA A 462 -34.04 -2.14 -35.23
C ALA A 462 -33.22 -2.32 -33.93
N ALA A 463 -32.80 -1.23 -33.28
CA ALA A 463 -32.04 -1.29 -32.03
C ALA A 463 -32.19 -0.03 -31.15
N SER A 464 -33.42 0.33 -30.77
CA SER A 464 -33.63 1.38 -29.75
C SER A 464 -34.94 1.19 -28.97
N SER A 465 -35.10 0.00 -28.37
CA SER A 465 -36.07 -0.21 -27.29
C SER A 465 -35.31 -0.33 -25.97
N THR A 466 -35.60 0.56 -25.02
CA THR A 466 -35.13 0.49 -23.63
C THR A 466 -35.42 -0.89 -23.03
N LEU A 467 -34.37 -1.66 -22.74
CA LEU A 467 -34.50 -2.92 -22.01
C LEU A 467 -35.01 -2.64 -20.59
N SER A 468 -36.14 -3.26 -20.25
CA SER A 468 -36.72 -3.17 -18.91
C SER A 468 -35.80 -3.82 -17.88
N SER A 469 -35.86 -3.33 -16.65
CA SER A 469 -35.01 -3.73 -15.53
C SER A 469 -35.38 -5.11 -14.93
N ASN A 470 -35.55 -6.14 -15.77
CA ASN A 470 -35.85 -7.50 -15.30
C ASN A 470 -35.35 -8.61 -16.26
N SER A 471 -34.23 -8.40 -16.96
CA SER A 471 -33.55 -9.49 -17.67
C SER A 471 -32.93 -10.46 -16.65
N GLN A 472 -33.36 -11.73 -16.68
CA GLN A 472 -32.79 -12.80 -15.86
C GLN A 472 -31.27 -12.92 -16.13
N LYS A 473 -30.44 -12.86 -15.08
CA LYS A 473 -28.98 -13.03 -15.21
C LYS A 473 -28.66 -14.48 -15.63
N LEU A 474 -27.69 -14.64 -16.53
CA LEU A 474 -27.22 -15.96 -16.93
C LEU A 474 -26.40 -16.60 -15.80
N LYS A 475 -26.63 -17.89 -15.56
CA LYS A 475 -25.94 -18.68 -14.54
C LYS A 475 -24.54 -19.02 -15.04
N VAL A 476 -23.51 -18.78 -14.23
CA VAL A 476 -22.12 -19.02 -14.62
C VAL A 476 -21.37 -19.94 -13.68
N GLY A 477 -20.56 -20.81 -14.26
CA GLY A 477 -19.62 -21.69 -13.57
C GLY A 477 -18.19 -21.14 -13.57
N VAL A 478 -17.43 -21.39 -12.51
CA VAL A 478 -15.98 -21.11 -12.46
C VAL A 478 -15.20 -22.40 -12.19
N LEU A 479 -14.38 -22.82 -13.16
CA LEU A 479 -13.43 -23.93 -13.02
C LEU A 479 -12.07 -23.39 -12.56
N GLY A 480 -11.43 -24.09 -11.62
CA GLY A 480 -10.21 -23.62 -10.98
C GLY A 480 -10.47 -22.50 -9.95
N ALA A 481 -11.67 -22.48 -9.35
CA ALA A 481 -12.17 -21.40 -8.48
C ALA A 481 -11.26 -21.05 -7.28
N THR A 482 -10.41 -21.97 -6.82
CA THR A 482 -9.47 -21.72 -5.72
C THR A 482 -8.12 -21.14 -6.16
N GLY A 483 -7.79 -21.18 -7.46
CA GLY A 483 -6.57 -20.59 -8.05
C GLY A 483 -6.70 -19.08 -8.27
N THR A 484 -5.57 -18.39 -8.51
CA THR A 484 -5.51 -16.92 -8.58
C THR A 484 -6.45 -16.31 -9.61
N VAL A 485 -6.58 -16.92 -10.80
CA VAL A 485 -7.51 -16.47 -11.85
C VAL A 485 -8.97 -16.76 -11.46
N GLY A 486 -9.26 -17.94 -10.90
CA GLY A 486 -10.58 -18.30 -10.38
C GLY A 486 -11.11 -17.34 -9.30
N GLN A 487 -10.24 -16.93 -8.38
CA GLN A 487 -10.56 -15.93 -7.36
C GLN A 487 -10.86 -14.54 -7.97
N ARG A 488 -10.20 -14.17 -9.07
CA ARG A 488 -10.48 -12.91 -9.80
C ARG A 488 -11.79 -12.99 -10.57
N PHE A 489 -12.11 -14.12 -11.19
CA PHE A 489 -13.44 -14.36 -11.78
C PHE A 489 -14.54 -14.13 -10.74
N ILE A 490 -14.41 -14.69 -9.54
CA ILE A 490 -15.37 -14.52 -8.45
C ILE A 490 -15.56 -13.05 -8.08
N LEU A 491 -14.48 -12.26 -7.97
CA LEU A 491 -14.58 -10.82 -7.69
C LEU A 491 -15.24 -10.00 -8.81
N LEU A 492 -15.02 -10.37 -10.08
CA LEU A 492 -15.63 -9.71 -11.23
C LEU A 492 -17.12 -10.09 -11.38
N LEU A 493 -17.46 -11.35 -11.10
CA LEU A 493 -18.78 -11.92 -11.35
C LEU A 493 -19.79 -11.67 -10.22
N ALA A 494 -19.32 -11.50 -8.98
CA ALA A 494 -20.13 -11.21 -7.77
C ALA A 494 -21.27 -10.19 -8.02
N ASN A 495 -20.90 -9.00 -8.49
CA ASN A 495 -21.83 -7.89 -8.71
C ASN A 495 -22.12 -7.64 -10.21
N HIS A 496 -21.89 -8.64 -11.07
CA HIS A 496 -21.97 -8.45 -12.52
C HIS A 496 -23.41 -8.22 -12.98
N PRO A 497 -23.69 -7.27 -13.91
CA PRO A 497 -25.06 -6.98 -14.35
C PRO A 497 -25.69 -8.14 -15.14
N ASN A 498 -24.90 -8.87 -15.94
CA ASN A 498 -25.42 -9.92 -16.83
C ASN A 498 -25.20 -11.37 -16.35
N PHE A 499 -24.37 -11.59 -15.33
CA PHE A 499 -23.94 -12.92 -14.90
C PHE A 499 -24.17 -13.12 -13.40
N VAL A 500 -24.48 -14.34 -12.98
CA VAL A 500 -24.59 -14.73 -11.56
C VAL A 500 -23.85 -16.04 -11.32
N ILE A 501 -22.97 -16.06 -10.33
CA ILE A 501 -22.17 -17.24 -9.96
C ILE A 501 -23.13 -18.33 -9.48
N HIS A 502 -23.09 -19.49 -10.12
CA HIS A 502 -23.97 -20.62 -9.80
C HIS A 502 -23.21 -21.86 -9.32
N ALA A 503 -22.05 -22.16 -9.92
CA ALA A 503 -21.25 -23.33 -9.58
C ALA A 503 -19.75 -22.99 -9.51
N LEU A 504 -19.04 -23.58 -8.54
CA LEU A 504 -17.60 -23.40 -8.33
C LEU A 504 -16.93 -24.77 -8.26
N ALA A 505 -15.92 -25.01 -9.08
CA ALA A 505 -15.15 -26.24 -9.02
C ALA A 505 -13.64 -26.00 -8.92
N ALA A 506 -12.97 -26.95 -8.28
CA ALA A 506 -11.52 -26.98 -8.10
C ALA A 506 -11.01 -28.43 -8.07
N SER A 507 -9.84 -28.65 -7.47
CA SER A 507 -9.30 -30.00 -7.25
C SER A 507 -10.08 -30.76 -6.18
N SER A 508 -9.98 -32.09 -6.20
CA SER A 508 -10.59 -33.01 -5.22
C SER A 508 -10.30 -32.63 -3.76
N ALA A 509 -9.10 -32.14 -3.46
CA ALA A 509 -8.72 -31.66 -2.11
C ALA A 509 -9.51 -30.42 -1.62
N SER A 510 -10.12 -29.68 -2.54
CA SER A 510 -11.01 -28.54 -2.29
C SER A 510 -12.49 -28.89 -2.38
N ALA A 511 -12.85 -29.99 -3.06
CA ALA A 511 -14.22 -30.42 -3.26
C ALA A 511 -14.92 -30.83 -1.94
N GLY A 512 -16.25 -30.71 -1.92
CA GLY A 512 -17.12 -30.99 -0.77
C GLY A 512 -17.20 -29.87 0.27
N LYS A 513 -16.27 -28.90 0.25
CA LYS A 513 -16.17 -27.81 1.22
C LYS A 513 -16.94 -26.56 0.80
N PRO A 514 -17.45 -25.73 1.74
CA PRO A 514 -17.84 -24.36 1.44
C PRO A 514 -16.67 -23.56 0.88
N TYR A 515 -16.91 -22.65 -0.06
CA TYR A 515 -15.84 -21.92 -0.75
C TYR A 515 -14.90 -21.18 0.20
N ALA A 516 -15.44 -20.53 1.24
CA ALA A 516 -14.64 -19.83 2.25
C ALA A 516 -13.67 -20.74 3.01
N GLU A 517 -14.01 -22.01 3.21
CA GLU A 517 -13.10 -23.03 3.77
C GLU A 517 -12.10 -23.52 2.71
N ALA A 518 -12.56 -23.78 1.49
CA ALA A 518 -11.74 -24.25 0.38
C ALA A 518 -10.58 -23.29 0.01
N VAL A 519 -10.74 -21.98 0.25
CA VAL A 519 -9.70 -20.95 0.09
C VAL A 519 -9.09 -20.44 1.41
N ALA A 520 -9.35 -21.08 2.56
CA ALA A 520 -8.75 -20.68 3.83
C ALA A 520 -7.20 -20.69 3.74
N GLY A 521 -6.57 -19.54 4.01
CA GLY A 521 -5.12 -19.34 3.82
C GLY A 521 -4.63 -19.28 2.36
N ARG A 522 -5.52 -19.51 1.39
CA ARG A 522 -5.23 -19.52 -0.07
C ARG A 522 -5.85 -18.36 -0.84
N TRP A 523 -6.81 -17.63 -0.26
CA TRP A 523 -7.32 -16.38 -0.83
C TRP A 523 -6.19 -15.35 -0.96
N LYS A 524 -5.93 -14.89 -2.19
CA LYS A 524 -4.81 -13.97 -2.53
C LYS A 524 -5.27 -12.57 -2.94
N GLN A 525 -6.57 -12.31 -2.96
CA GLN A 525 -7.10 -11.01 -3.38
C GLN A 525 -7.15 -10.03 -2.20
N ALA A 526 -6.89 -8.74 -2.46
CA ALA A 526 -6.96 -7.69 -1.44
C ALA A 526 -8.40 -7.38 -0.98
N ARG A 527 -9.41 -7.68 -1.82
CA ARG A 527 -10.83 -7.60 -1.46
C ARG A 527 -11.25 -8.90 -0.77
N ALA A 528 -12.20 -8.81 0.17
CA ALA A 528 -12.76 -9.98 0.84
C ALA A 528 -13.50 -10.91 -0.15
N ILE A 529 -13.70 -12.17 0.26
CA ILE A 529 -14.57 -13.12 -0.45
C ILE A 529 -16.00 -12.55 -0.45
N PRO A 530 -16.66 -12.36 -1.61
CA PRO A 530 -18.04 -11.87 -1.70
C PRO A 530 -19.00 -12.75 -0.91
N GLU A 531 -19.94 -12.15 -0.18
CA GLU A 531 -20.76 -12.88 0.79
C GLU A 531 -21.58 -13.99 0.12
N GLU A 532 -22.18 -13.72 -1.04
CA GLU A 532 -23.00 -14.67 -1.79
C GLU A 532 -22.26 -15.93 -2.25
N VAL A 533 -20.91 -15.93 -2.31
CA VAL A 533 -20.14 -17.13 -2.70
C VAL A 533 -19.56 -17.91 -1.51
N ARG A 534 -19.51 -17.35 -0.30
CA ARG A 534 -18.77 -17.95 0.83
C ARG A 534 -19.24 -19.35 1.20
N SER A 535 -20.56 -19.55 1.15
CA SER A 535 -21.26 -20.79 1.50
C SER A 535 -21.48 -21.73 0.31
N LEU A 536 -21.18 -21.30 -0.93
CA LEU A 536 -21.29 -22.17 -2.10
C LEU A 536 -20.34 -23.36 -1.96
N GLN A 537 -20.86 -24.57 -2.17
CA GLN A 537 -20.06 -25.78 -2.10
C GLN A 537 -19.17 -25.87 -3.33
N VAL A 538 -17.88 -26.14 -3.10
CA VAL A 538 -16.91 -26.42 -4.16
C VAL A 538 -17.07 -27.87 -4.60
N THR A 539 -17.16 -28.10 -5.90
CA THR A 539 -17.24 -29.43 -6.50
C THR A 539 -15.95 -29.81 -7.25
N GLU A 540 -15.88 -31.03 -7.75
CA GLU A 540 -14.87 -31.40 -8.74
C GLU A 540 -15.26 -30.82 -10.12
N CYS A 541 -14.29 -30.75 -11.03
CA CYS A 541 -14.47 -30.19 -12.37
C CYS A 541 -15.19 -31.16 -13.33
N LEU A 542 -16.39 -31.61 -12.93
CA LEU A 542 -17.22 -32.62 -13.60
C LEU A 542 -18.51 -31.99 -14.13
N VAL A 543 -18.95 -32.42 -15.32
CA VAL A 543 -20.05 -31.82 -16.09
C VAL A 543 -21.37 -31.80 -15.31
N GLU A 544 -21.66 -32.83 -14.53
CA GLU A 544 -22.90 -33.00 -13.77
C GLU A 544 -23.16 -31.88 -12.76
N HIS A 545 -22.12 -31.21 -12.27
CA HIS A 545 -22.23 -30.08 -11.35
C HIS A 545 -22.49 -28.73 -12.06
N PHE A 546 -22.47 -28.70 -13.39
CA PHE A 546 -22.57 -27.50 -14.22
C PHE A 546 -23.71 -27.53 -15.24
N LYS A 547 -24.58 -28.54 -15.21
CA LYS A 547 -25.74 -28.70 -16.12
C LYS A 547 -26.66 -27.49 -16.19
N ASP A 548 -26.76 -26.76 -15.07
CA ASP A 548 -27.58 -25.56 -14.91
C ASP A 548 -26.85 -24.26 -15.28
N CYS A 549 -25.57 -24.31 -15.69
CA CYS A 549 -24.82 -23.12 -16.11
C CYS A 549 -25.02 -22.83 -17.61
N ASP A 550 -25.16 -21.56 -17.96
CA ASP A 550 -25.19 -21.09 -19.34
C ASP A 550 -23.77 -20.89 -19.89
N VAL A 551 -22.85 -20.45 -19.03
CA VAL A 551 -21.46 -20.08 -19.33
C VAL A 551 -20.51 -20.71 -18.31
N VAL A 552 -19.33 -21.11 -18.73
CA VAL A 552 -18.27 -21.60 -17.83
C VAL A 552 -16.95 -20.87 -18.09
N PHE A 553 -16.44 -20.22 -17.05
CA PHE A 553 -15.13 -19.57 -17.04
C PHE A 553 -14.06 -20.57 -16.57
N SER A 554 -13.05 -20.83 -17.39
CA SER A 554 -11.97 -21.77 -17.07
C SER A 554 -10.68 -21.05 -16.70
N GLY A 555 -10.38 -21.05 -15.39
CA GLY A 555 -9.09 -20.67 -14.82
C GLY A 555 -8.18 -21.87 -14.55
N LEU A 556 -8.30 -22.95 -15.33
CA LEU A 556 -7.54 -24.19 -15.17
C LEU A 556 -6.14 -24.11 -15.79
N ASP A 557 -5.20 -24.84 -15.20
CA ASP A 557 -3.89 -25.12 -15.82
C ASP A 557 -4.01 -26.03 -17.04
N SER A 558 -3.01 -26.01 -17.93
CA SER A 558 -3.07 -26.73 -19.21
C SER A 558 -3.20 -28.25 -19.11
N GLY A 559 -2.86 -28.83 -17.96
CA GLY A 559 -3.08 -30.26 -17.69
C GLY A 559 -4.57 -30.58 -17.58
N PRO A 560 -5.26 -30.17 -16.49
CA PRO A 560 -6.70 -30.37 -16.32
C PRO A 560 -7.57 -29.83 -17.46
N ALA A 561 -7.20 -28.67 -18.05
CA ALA A 561 -7.94 -28.08 -19.17
C ALA A 561 -8.05 -29.02 -20.39
N SER A 562 -7.05 -29.88 -20.63
CA SER A 562 -7.00 -30.78 -21.79
C SER A 562 -8.14 -31.82 -21.84
N THR A 563 -8.72 -32.17 -20.69
CA THR A 563 -9.81 -33.15 -20.57
C THR A 563 -11.13 -32.51 -20.16
N VAL A 564 -11.10 -31.51 -19.28
CA VAL A 564 -12.30 -30.87 -18.73
C VAL A 564 -12.99 -29.99 -19.77
N GLU A 565 -12.28 -29.10 -20.47
CA GLU A 565 -12.90 -28.13 -21.38
C GLU A 565 -13.63 -28.79 -22.57
N PRO A 566 -13.07 -29.85 -23.21
CA PRO A 566 -13.78 -30.57 -24.27
C PRO A 566 -15.01 -31.32 -23.78
N ALA A 567 -14.99 -31.88 -22.56
CA ALA A 567 -16.14 -32.55 -21.97
C ALA A 567 -17.27 -31.55 -21.69
N PHE A 568 -16.94 -30.37 -21.18
CA PHE A 568 -17.89 -29.28 -20.95
C PHE A 568 -18.49 -28.76 -22.27
N ARG A 569 -17.66 -28.57 -23.30
CA ARG A 569 -18.14 -28.24 -24.66
C ARG A 569 -19.11 -29.29 -25.21
N ALA A 570 -18.76 -30.57 -25.09
CA ALA A 570 -19.61 -31.68 -25.54
C ALA A 570 -20.94 -31.77 -24.76
N ALA A 571 -20.96 -31.28 -23.52
CA ALA A 571 -22.15 -31.13 -22.69
C ALA A 571 -22.97 -29.85 -22.98
N GLU A 572 -22.77 -29.23 -24.15
CA GLU A 572 -23.49 -28.03 -24.61
C GLU A 572 -23.21 -26.74 -23.81
N LEU A 573 -22.13 -26.69 -23.02
CA LEU A 573 -21.71 -25.51 -22.26
C LEU A 573 -20.79 -24.60 -23.09
N ARG A 574 -20.90 -23.28 -22.90
CA ARG A 574 -20.04 -22.27 -23.54
C ARG A 574 -18.85 -21.99 -22.64
N VAL A 575 -17.65 -22.39 -23.07
CA VAL A 575 -16.42 -22.33 -22.26
C VAL A 575 -15.55 -21.14 -22.69
N PHE A 576 -15.24 -20.26 -21.75
CA PHE A 576 -14.31 -19.14 -21.91
C PHE A 576 -13.04 -19.44 -21.12
N SER A 577 -11.98 -19.81 -21.83
CA SER A 577 -10.77 -20.39 -21.26
C SER A 577 -9.57 -19.45 -21.24
N ASN A 578 -8.86 -19.45 -20.12
CA ASN A 578 -7.53 -18.84 -20.01
C ASN A 578 -6.38 -19.83 -20.29
N ALA A 579 -6.68 -21.13 -20.44
CA ALA A 579 -5.70 -22.16 -20.73
C ALA A 579 -5.12 -22.00 -22.14
N ARG A 580 -3.88 -22.47 -22.32
CA ARG A 580 -3.16 -22.38 -23.62
C ARG A 580 -3.62 -23.39 -24.66
N ASN A 581 -4.42 -24.39 -24.26
CA ASN A 581 -4.62 -25.65 -24.98
C ASN A 581 -5.20 -25.47 -26.39
N TYR A 582 -6.16 -24.57 -26.54
CA TYR A 582 -6.89 -24.36 -27.80
C TYR A 582 -6.53 -23.05 -28.52
N ARG A 583 -5.54 -22.29 -28.04
CA ARG A 583 -5.20 -20.96 -28.62
C ARG A 583 -4.86 -21.02 -30.10
N MET A 584 -4.07 -22.01 -30.50
CA MET A 584 -3.65 -22.23 -31.89
C MET A 584 -4.46 -23.34 -32.59
N ASP A 585 -5.57 -23.79 -32.01
CA ASP A 585 -6.49 -24.72 -32.67
C ASP A 585 -7.16 -24.03 -33.88
N PRO A 586 -7.34 -24.72 -35.02
CA PRO A 586 -7.85 -24.13 -36.26
C PRO A 586 -9.36 -23.82 -36.20
N LEU A 587 -10.10 -24.36 -35.24
CA LEU A 587 -11.53 -24.13 -35.02
C LEU A 587 -11.81 -23.26 -33.78
N CYS A 588 -10.84 -23.05 -32.90
CA CYS A 588 -11.02 -22.23 -31.69
C CYS A 588 -10.61 -20.77 -31.91
N PRO A 589 -11.52 -19.79 -31.66
CA PRO A 589 -11.16 -18.38 -31.67
C PRO A 589 -10.26 -18.05 -30.48
N LEU A 590 -9.19 -17.31 -30.80
CA LEU A 590 -8.23 -16.75 -29.87
C LEU A 590 -8.50 -15.25 -29.78
N VAL A 591 -9.17 -14.81 -28.71
CA VAL A 591 -9.74 -13.46 -28.68
C VAL A 591 -9.11 -12.58 -27.61
N VAL A 592 -8.65 -11.41 -28.05
CA VAL A 592 -8.46 -10.23 -27.22
C VAL A 592 -9.68 -9.32 -27.48
N PRO A 593 -10.53 -9.06 -26.46
CA PRO A 593 -11.83 -8.38 -26.67
C PRO A 593 -11.67 -6.94 -27.16
N LEU A 594 -10.50 -6.34 -26.94
CA LEU A 594 -10.16 -5.00 -27.42
C LEU A 594 -9.61 -5.00 -28.87
N VAL A 595 -9.56 -6.13 -29.57
CA VAL A 595 -8.89 -6.26 -30.90
C VAL A 595 -9.70 -7.04 -31.93
N ASN A 596 -10.12 -8.26 -31.63
CA ASN A 596 -10.71 -9.18 -32.62
C ASN A 596 -12.03 -9.89 -32.22
N PRO A 597 -13.06 -9.22 -31.65
CA PRO A 597 -14.36 -9.86 -31.43
C PRO A 597 -15.01 -10.45 -32.70
N SER A 598 -14.69 -9.93 -33.89
CA SER A 598 -15.06 -10.53 -35.18
C SER A 598 -14.69 -12.02 -35.34
N HIS A 599 -13.70 -12.54 -34.59
CA HIS A 599 -13.32 -13.96 -34.60
C HIS A 599 -14.41 -14.88 -34.03
N PHE A 600 -15.39 -14.35 -33.30
CA PHE A 600 -16.57 -15.10 -32.85
C PHE A 600 -17.36 -15.71 -34.01
N ASN A 601 -17.27 -15.15 -35.23
CA ASN A 601 -18.00 -15.64 -36.40
C ASN A 601 -17.61 -17.06 -36.85
N ILE A 602 -16.51 -17.64 -36.34
CA ILE A 602 -16.16 -19.05 -36.56
C ILE A 602 -16.97 -20.03 -35.70
N ILE A 603 -17.66 -19.58 -34.64
CA ILE A 603 -18.38 -20.45 -33.69
C ILE A 603 -19.43 -21.38 -34.34
N PRO A 604 -20.21 -20.96 -35.37
CA PRO A 604 -21.05 -21.89 -36.13
C PRO A 604 -20.26 -23.00 -36.81
N HIS A 605 -19.10 -22.70 -37.40
CA HIS A 605 -18.23 -23.69 -38.02
C HIS A 605 -17.59 -24.62 -36.99
N GLN A 606 -17.05 -24.07 -35.89
CA GLN A 606 -16.48 -24.87 -34.79
C GLN A 606 -17.48 -25.95 -34.33
N ARG A 607 -18.72 -25.55 -34.03
CA ARG A 607 -19.80 -26.45 -33.57
C ARG A 607 -20.12 -27.56 -34.57
N ALA A 608 -20.20 -27.22 -35.85
CA ALA A 608 -20.53 -28.16 -36.93
C ALA A 608 -19.39 -29.14 -37.24
N SER A 609 -18.14 -28.73 -37.05
CA SER A 609 -16.94 -29.51 -37.40
C SER A 609 -16.33 -30.33 -36.26
N LEU A 610 -16.99 -30.40 -35.10
CA LEU A 610 -16.59 -31.32 -34.03
C LEU A 610 -16.89 -32.80 -34.42
N PRO A 611 -16.10 -33.77 -33.91
CA PRO A 611 -16.41 -35.20 -34.07
C PRO A 611 -17.82 -35.61 -33.59
N THR A 612 -18.32 -34.88 -32.58
CA THR A 612 -19.74 -34.88 -32.17
C THR A 612 -20.22 -33.44 -32.23
N PRO A 613 -20.98 -33.04 -33.27
CA PRO A 613 -21.45 -31.66 -33.42
C PRO A 613 -22.33 -31.20 -32.27
N THR A 614 -22.11 -29.97 -31.79
CA THR A 614 -22.83 -29.35 -30.68
C THR A 614 -23.82 -28.30 -31.19
N LYS A 615 -24.95 -28.12 -30.48
CA LYS A 615 -25.94 -27.09 -30.82
C LYS A 615 -25.56 -25.73 -30.24
N ARG A 616 -25.05 -25.71 -29.01
CA ARG A 616 -24.76 -24.53 -28.18
C ARG A 616 -23.32 -24.50 -27.69
N GLY A 617 -22.73 -25.65 -27.38
CA GLY A 617 -21.43 -25.72 -26.71
C GLY A 617 -20.26 -25.37 -27.64
N TYR A 618 -19.37 -24.49 -27.17
CA TYR A 618 -18.16 -24.06 -27.88
C TYR A 618 -17.05 -23.70 -26.89
N ILE A 619 -15.80 -23.61 -27.36
CA ILE A 619 -14.66 -23.07 -26.59
C ILE A 619 -14.15 -21.80 -27.28
N ILE A 620 -13.92 -20.76 -26.48
CA ILE A 620 -13.16 -19.55 -26.82
C ILE A 620 -11.95 -19.48 -25.89
N THR A 621 -10.80 -19.08 -26.42
CA THR A 621 -9.59 -18.88 -25.61
C THR A 621 -9.18 -17.42 -25.56
N ASN A 622 -8.74 -17.00 -24.37
CA ASN A 622 -7.98 -15.78 -24.20
C ASN A 622 -6.53 -15.97 -24.67
N ALA A 623 -5.94 -14.89 -25.16
CA ALA A 623 -4.52 -14.82 -25.47
C ALA A 623 -3.62 -14.95 -24.23
N ASN A 624 -2.32 -15.12 -24.50
CA ASN A 624 -1.25 -14.89 -23.54
C ASN A 624 -1.35 -13.45 -22.99
N CYS A 625 -1.03 -13.29 -21.71
CA CYS A 625 -1.19 -12.03 -20.99
C CYS A 625 -0.27 -10.91 -21.54
N SER A 626 0.93 -11.25 -22.00
CA SER A 626 1.88 -10.36 -22.69
C SER A 626 1.42 -10.02 -24.10
N THR A 627 1.00 -11.04 -24.87
CA THR A 627 0.41 -10.83 -26.21
C THR A 627 -0.76 -9.87 -26.15
N THR A 628 -1.62 -9.98 -25.13
CA THR A 628 -2.77 -9.09 -24.93
C THR A 628 -2.37 -7.62 -24.83
N GLY A 629 -1.32 -7.28 -24.09
CA GLY A 629 -0.79 -5.91 -24.04
C GLY A 629 -0.27 -5.44 -25.40
N ILE A 630 0.47 -6.30 -26.10
CA ILE A 630 1.12 -6.04 -27.39
C ILE A 630 0.12 -5.77 -28.51
N VAL A 631 -0.91 -6.62 -28.68
CA VAL A 631 -1.76 -6.59 -29.88
C VAL A 631 -2.75 -5.43 -29.92
N VAL A 632 -3.12 -4.84 -28.78
CA VAL A 632 -4.05 -3.69 -28.71
C VAL A 632 -3.51 -2.44 -29.44
N PRO A 633 -2.30 -1.92 -29.12
CA PRO A 633 -1.72 -0.82 -29.88
C PRO A 633 -1.35 -1.24 -31.32
N LEU A 634 -0.92 -2.48 -31.58
CA LEU A 634 -0.63 -2.92 -32.95
C LEU A 634 -1.90 -2.91 -33.83
N LYS A 635 -3.05 -3.32 -33.29
CA LYS A 635 -4.35 -3.24 -33.98
C LYS A 635 -4.73 -1.80 -34.31
N ALA A 636 -4.60 -0.89 -33.34
CA ALA A 636 -4.85 0.55 -33.55
C ALA A 636 -4.00 1.14 -34.67
N LEU A 637 -2.73 0.72 -34.79
CA LEU A 637 -1.84 1.15 -35.87
C LEU A 637 -2.16 0.47 -37.21
N GLN A 638 -2.52 -0.82 -37.20
CA GLN A 638 -2.91 -1.55 -38.40
C GLN A 638 -4.19 -0.99 -39.03
N ASP A 639 -5.18 -0.64 -38.20
CA ASP A 639 -6.46 -0.09 -38.66
C ASP A 639 -6.32 1.35 -39.17
N ALA A 640 -5.40 2.14 -38.61
CA ALA A 640 -5.16 3.52 -39.02
C ALA A 640 -4.25 3.67 -40.25
N PHE A 641 -3.28 2.76 -40.44
CA PHE A 641 -2.20 2.93 -41.42
C PHE A 641 -2.01 1.75 -42.39
N GLY A 642 -2.75 0.65 -42.21
CA GLY A 642 -2.61 -0.57 -43.00
C GLY A 642 -1.56 -1.54 -42.44
N PRO A 643 -1.15 -2.55 -43.23
CA PRO A 643 -0.35 -3.68 -42.73
C PRO A 643 0.98 -3.28 -42.08
N LEU A 644 1.33 -4.00 -41.02
CA LEU A 644 2.63 -3.90 -40.35
C LEU A 644 3.61 -4.89 -41.00
N GLU A 645 4.83 -4.43 -41.32
CA GLU A 645 5.87 -5.25 -41.93
C GLU A 645 6.62 -6.06 -40.87
N LYS A 646 7.11 -5.38 -39.82
CA LYS A 646 7.97 -5.97 -38.78
C LYS A 646 7.67 -5.38 -37.41
N VAL A 647 7.75 -6.21 -36.38
CA VAL A 647 7.66 -5.79 -34.98
C VAL A 647 8.75 -6.50 -34.18
N VAL A 648 9.48 -5.74 -33.36
CA VAL A 648 10.45 -6.26 -32.39
C VAL A 648 9.98 -5.86 -31.01
N VAL A 649 9.89 -6.81 -30.10
CA VAL A 649 9.43 -6.58 -28.72
C VAL A 649 10.35 -7.23 -27.69
N ALA A 650 10.69 -6.47 -26.64
CA ALA A 650 11.25 -7.03 -25.42
C ALA A 650 10.24 -6.83 -24.28
N THR A 651 10.00 -7.86 -23.47
CA THR A 651 9.04 -7.81 -22.37
C THR A 651 9.74 -7.89 -21.02
N MET A 652 9.31 -7.02 -20.10
CA MET A 652 9.57 -7.09 -18.66
C MET A 652 8.28 -7.59 -17.99
N GLN A 653 8.16 -8.90 -17.85
CA GLN A 653 6.98 -9.54 -17.29
C GLN A 653 7.03 -9.59 -15.75
N ALA A 654 5.91 -9.25 -15.13
CA ALA A 654 5.66 -9.40 -13.71
C ALA A 654 5.65 -10.88 -13.25
N VAL A 655 5.95 -11.10 -11.96
CA VAL A 655 6.05 -12.44 -11.35
C VAL A 655 4.72 -13.19 -11.31
N SER A 656 3.59 -12.49 -11.22
CA SER A 656 2.26 -13.11 -11.25
C SER A 656 1.93 -13.80 -12.58
N GLY A 657 2.65 -13.48 -13.66
CA GLY A 657 2.56 -14.19 -14.94
C GLY A 657 2.99 -15.67 -14.86
N ALA A 658 3.72 -16.07 -13.82
CA ALA A 658 4.07 -17.47 -13.57
C ALA A 658 2.99 -18.27 -12.81
N GLY A 659 1.83 -17.67 -12.51
CA GLY A 659 0.80 -18.27 -11.65
C GLY A 659 1.15 -18.19 -10.16
N TYR A 660 0.61 -19.10 -9.34
CA TYR A 660 0.97 -19.25 -7.92
C TYR A 660 1.62 -20.64 -7.70
N PRO A 661 2.74 -20.77 -6.95
CA PRO A 661 3.36 -19.78 -6.05
C PRO A 661 4.12 -18.63 -6.75
N GLY A 662 4.25 -18.66 -8.08
CA GLY A 662 4.96 -17.65 -8.86
C GLY A 662 6.40 -18.06 -9.09
N VAL A 663 7.28 -17.07 -9.29
CA VAL A 663 8.73 -17.28 -9.37
C VAL A 663 9.32 -17.32 -7.96
N SER A 664 10.32 -18.18 -7.73
CA SER A 664 11.01 -18.28 -6.44
C SER A 664 11.57 -16.92 -6.02
N SER A 665 11.55 -16.62 -4.73
CA SER A 665 12.18 -15.40 -4.20
C SER A 665 13.68 -15.35 -4.51
N PHE A 666 14.37 -16.49 -4.48
CA PHE A 666 15.78 -16.60 -4.87
C PHE A 666 16.02 -16.36 -6.37
N ASP A 667 15.05 -16.67 -7.23
CA ASP A 667 15.21 -16.53 -8.67
C ASP A 667 14.93 -15.09 -9.14
N ILE A 668 14.22 -14.27 -8.36
CA ILE A 668 13.76 -12.94 -8.79
C ILE A 668 14.15 -11.76 -7.89
N HIS A 669 14.49 -11.99 -6.62
CA HIS A 669 14.97 -10.90 -5.76
C HIS A 669 16.36 -10.46 -6.23
N ASP A 670 16.53 -9.15 -6.45
CA ASP A 670 17.74 -8.55 -7.05
C ASP A 670 18.15 -9.16 -8.40
N ASN A 671 17.20 -9.70 -9.18
CA ASN A 671 17.48 -10.44 -10.40
C ASN A 671 16.49 -10.14 -11.54
N VAL A 672 16.94 -10.39 -12.77
CA VAL A 672 16.11 -10.39 -13.99
C VAL A 672 16.32 -11.72 -14.70
N VAL A 673 15.25 -12.50 -14.88
CA VAL A 673 15.34 -13.84 -15.47
C VAL A 673 15.11 -13.76 -16.98
N PRO A 674 16.11 -14.02 -17.85
CA PRO A 674 16.01 -13.80 -19.30
C PRO A 674 15.40 -14.99 -20.06
N PHE A 675 14.63 -15.84 -19.38
CA PHE A 675 14.03 -17.03 -19.99
C PHE A 675 12.65 -17.32 -19.40
N ILE A 676 11.66 -17.44 -20.28
CA ILE A 676 10.30 -17.84 -19.93
C ILE A 676 9.85 -18.91 -20.93
N SER A 677 9.64 -20.14 -20.47
CA SER A 677 9.49 -21.31 -21.36
C SER A 677 8.35 -21.16 -22.38
N GLY A 678 8.72 -21.13 -23.67
CA GLY A 678 7.82 -21.09 -24.81
C GLY A 678 7.12 -19.73 -25.00
N GLU A 679 7.61 -18.65 -24.40
CA GLU A 679 6.90 -17.36 -24.32
C GLU A 679 7.14 -16.48 -25.54
N GLU A 680 8.36 -16.46 -26.06
CA GLU A 680 8.71 -15.84 -27.34
C GLU A 680 7.82 -16.39 -28.48
N GLU A 681 7.77 -17.71 -28.64
CA GLU A 681 7.02 -18.37 -29.71
C GLU A 681 5.50 -18.20 -29.54
N LYS A 682 5.01 -18.06 -28.30
CA LYS A 682 3.62 -17.70 -28.01
C LYS A 682 3.32 -16.28 -28.48
N ILE A 683 4.15 -15.30 -28.15
CA ILE A 683 3.95 -13.91 -28.58
C ILE A 683 3.97 -13.81 -30.11
N GLU A 684 4.91 -14.47 -30.76
CA GLU A 684 5.05 -14.46 -32.22
C GLU A 684 3.85 -15.11 -32.93
N SER A 685 3.47 -16.33 -32.53
CA SER A 685 2.39 -17.08 -33.19
C SER A 685 0.98 -16.58 -32.86
N GLU A 686 0.72 -16.20 -31.61
CA GLU A 686 -0.60 -15.68 -31.20
C GLU A 686 -0.87 -14.30 -31.84
N THR A 687 0.14 -13.43 -31.96
CA THR A 687 0.01 -12.10 -32.61
C THR A 687 -0.49 -12.22 -34.06
N ALA A 688 0.09 -13.15 -34.84
CA ALA A 688 -0.26 -13.34 -36.24
C ALA A 688 -1.71 -13.83 -36.42
N LYS A 689 -2.22 -14.65 -35.50
CA LYS A 689 -3.63 -15.08 -35.48
C LYS A 689 -4.55 -13.94 -35.05
N ILE A 690 -4.25 -13.26 -33.93
CA ILE A 690 -5.14 -12.23 -33.33
C ILE A 690 -5.33 -11.01 -34.22
N LEU A 691 -4.26 -10.52 -34.87
CA LEU A 691 -4.35 -9.39 -35.81
C LEU A 691 -4.91 -9.79 -37.18
N GLY A 692 -5.13 -11.09 -37.41
CA GLY A 692 -5.67 -11.70 -38.63
C GLY A 692 -7.19 -11.62 -38.76
N SER A 693 -7.67 -12.06 -39.93
CA SER A 693 -9.09 -12.16 -40.29
C SER A 693 -9.61 -13.60 -40.18
N LEU A 694 -10.91 -13.77 -40.41
CA LEU A 694 -11.46 -15.03 -40.88
C LEU A 694 -11.56 -14.98 -42.40
N ASN A 695 -11.45 -16.13 -43.05
CA ASN A 695 -11.74 -16.25 -44.47
C ASN A 695 -13.21 -15.88 -44.80
N GLY A 696 -13.51 -15.63 -46.07
CA GLY A 696 -14.85 -15.17 -46.50
C GLY A 696 -16.04 -16.08 -46.12
N SER A 697 -15.80 -17.36 -45.81
CA SER A 697 -16.81 -18.32 -45.33
C SER A 697 -16.87 -18.46 -43.81
N SER A 698 -16.03 -17.77 -43.04
CA SER A 698 -15.87 -17.92 -41.58
C SER A 698 -15.60 -19.37 -41.14
N THR A 699 -14.78 -20.09 -41.90
CA THR A 699 -14.39 -21.49 -41.65
C THR A 699 -12.90 -21.66 -41.32
N ALA A 700 -12.07 -20.65 -41.52
CA ALA A 700 -10.64 -20.69 -41.18
C ALA A 700 -10.12 -19.30 -40.80
N PHE A 701 -9.04 -19.27 -40.00
CA PHE A 701 -8.30 -18.05 -39.69
C PHE A 701 -7.27 -17.72 -40.78
N GLU A 702 -7.19 -16.45 -41.14
CA GLU A 702 -6.18 -15.90 -42.05
C GLU A 702 -5.19 -15.06 -41.23
N HIS A 703 -3.99 -15.57 -41.04
CA HIS A 703 -2.97 -14.93 -40.20
C HIS A 703 -2.33 -13.74 -40.94
N VAL A 704 -2.05 -12.64 -40.22
CA VAL A 704 -1.29 -11.53 -40.82
C VAL A 704 0.18 -11.92 -41.04
N PRO A 705 0.80 -11.53 -42.18
CA PRO A 705 2.20 -11.84 -42.48
C PRO A 705 3.17 -10.85 -41.81
N VAL A 706 2.94 -10.48 -40.55
CA VAL A 706 3.83 -9.59 -39.79
C VAL A 706 5.04 -10.37 -39.27
N GLN A 707 6.25 -9.87 -39.53
CA GLN A 707 7.46 -10.49 -38.97
C GLN A 707 7.64 -10.02 -37.52
N MET A 708 7.27 -10.87 -36.56
CA MET A 708 7.46 -10.63 -35.13
C MET A 708 8.79 -11.21 -34.65
N SER A 709 9.44 -10.55 -33.69
CA SER A 709 10.57 -11.10 -32.92
C SER A 709 10.41 -10.68 -31.46
N ALA A 710 10.38 -11.67 -30.55
CA ALA A 710 10.15 -11.46 -29.13
C ALA A 710 11.37 -11.82 -28.26
N HIS A 711 11.50 -11.15 -27.11
CA HIS A 711 12.47 -11.50 -26.06
C HIS A 711 11.82 -11.36 -24.68
N CYS A 712 11.73 -12.44 -23.90
CA CYS A 712 10.84 -12.53 -22.75
C CYS A 712 11.58 -12.65 -21.41
N ASN A 713 11.54 -11.57 -20.63
CA ASN A 713 12.24 -11.46 -19.35
C ASN A 713 11.25 -11.40 -18.18
N ARG A 714 11.60 -11.99 -17.04
CA ARG A 714 10.90 -11.78 -15.77
C ARG A 714 11.61 -10.73 -14.93
N VAL A 715 10.86 -9.81 -14.34
CA VAL A 715 11.36 -8.74 -13.46
C VAL A 715 10.69 -8.78 -12.07
N PRO A 716 11.28 -8.17 -11.02
CA PRO A 716 10.74 -8.12 -9.66
C PRO A 716 9.55 -7.14 -9.51
N VAL A 717 8.58 -7.24 -10.41
CA VAL A 717 7.31 -6.50 -10.41
C VAL A 717 6.19 -7.48 -10.07
N LEU A 718 5.34 -7.15 -9.09
CA LEU A 718 4.27 -8.04 -8.63
C LEU A 718 3.23 -8.36 -9.72
N ASP A 719 2.60 -7.30 -10.24
CA ASP A 719 1.58 -7.29 -11.29
C ASP A 719 1.91 -6.16 -12.30
N GLY A 720 1.52 -6.32 -13.56
CA GLY A 720 1.76 -5.37 -14.65
C GLY A 720 2.93 -5.80 -15.55
N HIS A 721 2.64 -6.27 -16.76
CA HIS A 721 3.66 -6.54 -17.78
C HIS A 721 3.97 -5.27 -18.55
N THR A 722 5.25 -4.97 -18.72
CA THR A 722 5.72 -3.80 -19.49
C THR A 722 6.44 -4.30 -20.73
N GLU A 723 6.05 -3.81 -21.89
CA GLU A 723 6.60 -4.24 -23.18
C GLU A 723 7.20 -3.04 -23.92
N VAL A 724 8.38 -3.20 -24.51
CA VAL A 724 9.00 -2.16 -25.35
C VAL A 724 8.99 -2.61 -26.79
N LEU A 725 8.23 -1.90 -27.63
CA LEU A 725 8.00 -2.27 -29.02
C LEU A 725 8.75 -1.32 -29.95
N SER A 726 9.28 -1.87 -31.04
CA SER A 726 9.64 -1.13 -32.25
C SER A 726 8.87 -1.71 -33.43
N VAL A 727 8.25 -0.85 -34.24
CA VAL A 727 7.32 -1.24 -35.32
C VAL A 727 7.77 -0.64 -36.64
N ARG A 728 7.58 -1.42 -37.72
CA ARG A 728 7.81 -1.04 -39.11
C ARG A 728 6.52 -1.20 -39.91
N PHE A 729 6.10 -0.16 -40.62
CA PHE A 729 4.90 -0.16 -41.46
C PHE A 729 5.22 -0.70 -42.87
N ALA A 730 4.29 -1.41 -43.50
CA ALA A 730 4.45 -1.88 -44.88
C ALA A 730 4.32 -0.72 -45.88
N HIS A 731 3.36 0.18 -45.65
CA HIS A 731 3.18 1.38 -46.47
C HIS A 731 4.31 2.40 -46.26
N ARG A 732 4.66 3.13 -47.34
CA ARG A 732 5.75 4.10 -47.38
C ARG A 732 5.27 5.42 -48.00
N PRO A 733 5.67 6.58 -47.45
CA PRO A 733 6.46 6.78 -46.22
C PRO A 733 5.67 6.35 -44.96
N PRO A 734 6.36 6.07 -43.83
CA PRO A 734 5.69 5.75 -42.57
C PRO A 734 4.93 6.98 -42.03
N PRO A 735 3.90 6.78 -41.19
CA PRO A 735 3.17 7.87 -40.54
C PRO A 735 4.07 8.65 -39.56
N SER A 736 3.76 9.94 -39.37
CA SER A 736 4.45 10.77 -38.38
C SER A 736 4.14 10.33 -36.94
N ILE A 737 5.02 10.65 -35.99
CA ILE A 737 4.82 10.33 -34.57
C ILE A 737 3.52 10.93 -34.03
N GLU A 738 3.15 12.13 -34.47
CA GLU A 738 1.88 12.73 -34.08
C GLU A 738 0.68 11.95 -34.64
N ALA A 739 0.73 11.51 -35.91
CA ALA A 739 -0.31 10.65 -36.45
C ALA A 739 -0.43 9.32 -35.67
N VAL A 740 0.70 8.71 -35.30
CA VAL A 740 0.74 7.50 -34.45
C VAL A 740 0.09 7.76 -33.08
N LYS A 741 0.46 8.84 -32.39
CA LYS A 741 -0.16 9.23 -31.10
C LYS A 741 -1.66 9.44 -31.24
N GLN A 742 -2.11 10.13 -32.28
CA GLN A 742 -3.53 10.36 -32.53
C GLN A 742 -4.30 9.07 -32.84
N ALA A 743 -3.71 8.13 -33.59
CA ALA A 743 -4.32 6.81 -33.83
C ALA A 743 -4.50 6.03 -32.53
N LEU A 744 -3.45 5.94 -31.71
CA LEU A 744 -3.51 5.29 -30.39
C LEU A 744 -4.57 5.93 -29.48
N LYS A 745 -4.61 7.26 -29.40
CA LYS A 745 -5.53 8.02 -28.53
C LYS A 745 -6.99 7.95 -28.98
N LYS A 746 -7.25 7.80 -30.28
CA LYS A 746 -8.61 7.73 -30.87
C LYS A 746 -9.13 6.31 -31.03
N TYR A 747 -8.30 5.29 -30.77
CA TYR A 747 -8.69 3.90 -30.95
C TYR A 747 -9.92 3.54 -30.12
N ARG A 748 -10.91 2.96 -30.80
CA ARG A 748 -12.09 2.34 -30.20
C ARG A 748 -12.18 0.90 -30.67
N CYS A 749 -12.61 0.01 -29.79
CA CYS A 749 -12.79 -1.40 -30.09
C CYS A 749 -14.27 -1.81 -29.98
N GLU A 750 -14.64 -2.86 -30.70
CA GLU A 750 -16.02 -3.38 -30.80
C GLU A 750 -16.65 -3.67 -29.42
N ALA A 751 -15.89 -4.10 -28.41
CA ALA A 751 -16.39 -4.25 -27.03
C ALA A 751 -16.97 -2.95 -26.43
N GLN A 752 -16.41 -1.79 -26.77
CA GLN A 752 -16.92 -0.48 -26.34
C GLN A 752 -18.16 -0.07 -27.14
N GLU A 753 -18.28 -0.49 -28.39
CA GLU A 753 -19.42 -0.21 -29.27
C GLU A 753 -20.64 -1.07 -28.88
N LEU A 754 -20.40 -2.32 -28.49
CA LEU A 754 -21.40 -3.24 -27.92
C LEU A 754 -21.82 -2.88 -26.48
N ASN A 755 -21.22 -1.84 -25.88
CA ASN A 755 -21.45 -1.42 -24.49
C ASN A 755 -21.33 -2.60 -23.51
N CYS A 756 -20.21 -3.32 -23.62
CA CYS A 756 -19.82 -4.40 -22.72
C CYS A 756 -19.47 -3.83 -21.31
N PRO A 757 -20.11 -4.27 -20.22
CA PRO A 757 -19.93 -3.68 -18.88
C PRO A 757 -18.49 -3.64 -18.36
N SER A 758 -17.64 -4.59 -18.74
CA SER A 758 -16.23 -4.65 -18.35
C SER A 758 -15.31 -3.86 -19.28
N ALA A 759 -15.80 -3.32 -20.40
CA ALA A 759 -14.99 -2.59 -21.35
C ALA A 759 -14.50 -1.24 -20.76
N PRO A 760 -13.22 -0.87 -20.96
CA PRO A 760 -12.70 0.42 -20.51
C PRO A 760 -13.34 1.57 -21.30
N ALA A 761 -13.39 2.76 -20.71
CA ALA A 761 -13.79 3.99 -21.41
C ALA A 761 -12.80 4.36 -22.54
N GLN A 762 -11.53 4.00 -22.39
CA GLN A 762 -10.50 4.06 -23.43
C GLN A 762 -9.73 2.74 -23.48
N ALA A 763 -9.76 2.02 -24.62
CA ALA A 763 -8.99 0.80 -24.81
C ALA A 763 -7.46 1.03 -24.69
N ILE A 764 -7.00 2.20 -25.16
CA ILE A 764 -5.61 2.67 -25.02
C ILE A 764 -5.61 3.99 -24.23
N THR A 765 -4.84 4.03 -23.14
CA THR A 765 -4.52 5.27 -22.41
C THR A 765 -3.12 5.73 -22.84
N LEU A 766 -3.03 6.86 -23.53
CA LEU A 766 -1.76 7.44 -23.95
C LEU A 766 -1.22 8.40 -22.87
N HIS A 767 -0.02 8.11 -22.37
CA HIS A 767 0.75 8.92 -21.44
C HIS A 767 1.75 9.79 -22.22
N GLU A 768 1.81 11.08 -21.90
CA GLU A 768 2.72 12.06 -22.53
C GLU A 768 3.96 12.33 -21.67
N GLU A 769 3.89 11.99 -20.39
CA GLU A 769 4.92 12.13 -19.39
C GLU A 769 6.16 11.28 -19.74
N PRO A 770 7.38 11.82 -19.58
CA PRO A 770 8.61 11.19 -20.08
C PRO A 770 9.01 9.92 -19.32
N ASP A 771 8.41 9.65 -18.16
CA ASP A 771 8.66 8.52 -17.26
C ASP A 771 7.48 7.54 -17.16
N ARG A 772 6.47 7.64 -18.04
CA ARG A 772 5.25 6.81 -18.03
C ARG A 772 5.13 5.89 -19.26
N PRO A 773 4.42 4.76 -19.16
CA PRO A 773 3.74 4.23 -17.96
C PRO A 773 4.66 3.46 -17.00
N GLN A 774 4.24 3.28 -15.75
CA GLN A 774 4.96 2.54 -14.71
C GLN A 774 4.05 1.47 -14.04
N PRO A 775 4.50 0.21 -13.88
CA PRO A 775 3.70 -0.85 -13.25
C PRO A 775 3.14 -0.50 -11.87
N ARG A 776 3.88 0.26 -11.05
CA ARG A 776 3.43 0.64 -9.70
C ARG A 776 2.21 1.58 -9.72
N LEU A 777 2.13 2.45 -10.72
CA LEU A 777 1.23 3.61 -10.72
C LEU A 777 0.06 3.45 -11.71
N ASP A 778 0.30 2.77 -12.84
CA ASP A 778 -0.60 2.82 -14.00
C ASP A 778 -1.29 1.48 -14.33
N ARG A 779 -0.85 0.35 -13.74
CA ARG A 779 -1.41 -0.98 -14.07
C ARG A 779 -2.89 -1.13 -13.72
N ASP A 780 -3.38 -0.39 -12.74
CA ASP A 780 -4.78 -0.46 -12.28
C ASP A 780 -5.64 0.67 -12.88
N TRP A 781 -5.09 1.45 -13.82
CA TRP A 781 -5.82 2.46 -14.57
C TRP A 781 -7.05 1.83 -15.28
N GLN A 782 -8.21 2.47 -15.14
CA GLN A 782 -9.50 1.91 -15.56
C GLN A 782 -9.72 0.46 -15.06
N ASN A 783 -9.39 0.19 -13.78
CA ASN A 783 -9.44 -1.12 -13.13
C ASN A 783 -8.56 -2.22 -13.78
N GLY A 784 -7.56 -1.81 -14.58
CA GLY A 784 -6.71 -2.72 -15.34
C GLY A 784 -7.41 -3.38 -16.54
N ALA A 785 -8.50 -2.78 -17.04
CA ALA A 785 -9.28 -3.28 -18.18
C ALA A 785 -8.81 -2.76 -19.56
N GLY A 786 -7.94 -1.75 -19.59
CA GLY A 786 -7.32 -1.21 -20.81
C GLY A 786 -5.81 -1.41 -20.86
N VAL A 787 -5.18 -0.87 -21.89
CA VAL A 787 -3.72 -0.88 -22.08
C VAL A 787 -3.17 0.53 -21.97
N ASN A 788 -2.07 0.71 -21.24
CA ASN A 788 -1.35 1.98 -21.16
C ASN A 788 -0.24 2.00 -22.22
N VAL A 789 -0.08 3.13 -22.91
CA VAL A 789 0.99 3.35 -23.90
C VAL A 789 1.67 4.68 -23.59
N GLY A 790 2.99 4.74 -23.70
CA GLY A 790 3.76 5.96 -23.51
C GLY A 790 5.07 5.95 -24.30
N ARG A 791 5.89 6.99 -24.12
CA ARG A 791 7.23 7.10 -24.73
C ARG A 791 7.23 6.97 -26.28
N VAL A 792 6.13 7.30 -26.95
CA VAL A 792 5.97 7.15 -28.41
C VAL A 792 6.93 8.11 -29.15
N ARG A 793 7.85 7.56 -29.94
CA ARG A 793 8.92 8.31 -30.63
C ARG A 793 9.49 7.56 -31.83
N GLU A 794 10.25 8.25 -32.67
CA GLU A 794 10.92 7.65 -33.84
C GLU A 794 11.88 6.52 -33.43
N CYS A 795 11.96 5.49 -34.26
CA CYS A 795 12.95 4.43 -34.11
C CYS A 795 14.06 4.60 -35.16
N GLY A 796 15.32 4.68 -34.75
CA GLY A 796 16.46 4.80 -35.70
C GLY A 796 16.82 3.51 -36.45
N VAL A 797 15.95 2.49 -36.44
CA VAL A 797 16.16 1.18 -37.10
C VAL A 797 14.89 0.71 -37.82
N LEU A 798 13.73 0.84 -37.15
CA LEU A 798 12.41 0.65 -37.75
C LEU A 798 11.76 2.03 -37.99
N ASP A 799 10.45 2.19 -37.79
CA ASP A 799 9.79 3.49 -38.00
C ASP A 799 9.43 4.16 -36.66
N VAL A 800 8.77 3.44 -35.76
CA VAL A 800 8.30 3.97 -34.47
C VAL A 800 8.64 3.03 -33.32
N LYS A 801 8.84 3.56 -32.12
CA LYS A 801 8.99 2.79 -30.88
C LYS A 801 8.24 3.42 -29.70
N PHE A 802 7.70 2.59 -28.84
CA PHE A 802 6.88 2.98 -27.69
C PHE A 802 6.97 1.96 -26.54
N VAL A 803 6.49 2.36 -25.37
CA VAL A 803 6.37 1.50 -24.19
C VAL A 803 4.89 1.19 -23.96
N VAL A 804 4.59 -0.05 -23.63
CA VAL A 804 3.27 -0.55 -23.28
C VAL A 804 3.29 -1.04 -21.83
N LEU A 805 2.18 -0.90 -21.12
CA LEU A 805 1.94 -1.54 -19.83
C LEU A 805 0.52 -2.11 -19.80
N SER A 806 0.42 -3.40 -19.53
CA SER A 806 -0.84 -4.14 -19.41
C SER A 806 -0.97 -4.84 -18.05
N ASN A 807 -2.18 -4.92 -17.52
CA ASN A 807 -2.44 -5.66 -16.29
C ASN A 807 -2.62 -7.15 -16.61
N ASN A 808 -1.52 -7.89 -16.55
CA ASN A 808 -1.40 -9.28 -17.00
C ASN A 808 -2.38 -10.26 -16.34
N VAL A 809 -2.93 -9.90 -15.19
CA VAL A 809 -3.88 -10.73 -14.43
C VAL A 809 -5.31 -10.15 -14.38
N GLN A 810 -5.52 -8.95 -14.93
CA GLN A 810 -6.85 -8.38 -15.25
C GLN A 810 -7.15 -8.54 -16.75
N ILE A 811 -6.84 -7.54 -17.59
CA ILE A 811 -7.00 -7.62 -19.05
C ILE A 811 -6.20 -8.78 -19.67
N GLY A 812 -5.02 -9.11 -19.14
CA GLY A 812 -4.27 -10.30 -19.58
C GLY A 812 -4.85 -11.64 -19.12
N ALA A 813 -5.87 -11.66 -18.24
CA ALA A 813 -6.49 -12.89 -17.76
C ALA A 813 -8.01 -12.77 -17.54
N ALA A 814 -8.48 -12.52 -16.31
CA ALA A 814 -9.87 -12.71 -15.93
C ALA A 814 -10.82 -11.67 -16.59
N THR A 815 -10.44 -10.39 -16.63
CA THR A 815 -11.26 -9.31 -17.20
C THR A 815 -11.49 -9.53 -18.69
N SER A 816 -10.49 -9.98 -19.44
CA SER A 816 -10.65 -10.31 -20.86
C SER A 816 -11.63 -11.46 -21.09
N SER A 817 -11.63 -12.48 -20.22
CA SER A 817 -12.52 -13.64 -20.36
C SER A 817 -13.98 -13.28 -20.02
N VAL A 818 -14.20 -12.45 -18.98
CA VAL A 818 -15.53 -11.88 -18.68
C VAL A 818 -16.01 -10.99 -19.83
N MET A 819 -15.16 -10.11 -20.36
CA MET A 819 -15.51 -9.23 -21.50
C MET A 819 -15.80 -10.03 -22.78
N ASN A 820 -15.07 -11.13 -23.04
CA ASN A 820 -15.40 -12.07 -24.12
C ASN A 820 -16.80 -12.69 -23.93
N ALA A 821 -17.22 -13.02 -22.70
CA ALA A 821 -18.59 -13.49 -22.45
C ALA A 821 -19.66 -12.38 -22.59
N GLU A 822 -19.34 -11.13 -22.26
CA GLU A 822 -20.21 -9.97 -22.51
C GLU A 822 -20.42 -9.74 -24.02
N ILE A 823 -19.36 -9.82 -24.81
CA ILE A 823 -19.39 -9.78 -26.28
C ILE A 823 -20.28 -10.92 -26.81
N ALA A 824 -20.06 -12.15 -26.33
CA ALA A 824 -20.86 -13.32 -26.70
C ALA A 824 -22.36 -13.11 -26.46
N LEU A 825 -22.72 -12.46 -25.34
CA LEU A 825 -24.09 -12.10 -25.03
C LEU A 825 -24.67 -11.08 -26.02
N ARG A 826 -23.91 -10.01 -26.32
CA ARG A 826 -24.33 -8.93 -27.22
C ARG A 826 -24.46 -9.39 -28.68
N MET A 827 -23.62 -10.34 -29.10
CA MET A 827 -23.66 -10.93 -30.44
C MET A 827 -24.64 -12.13 -30.58
N GLY A 828 -25.36 -12.51 -29.51
CA GLY A 828 -26.35 -13.60 -29.56
C GLY A 828 -25.78 -15.03 -29.54
N TYR A 829 -24.52 -15.23 -29.12
CA TYR A 829 -23.91 -16.55 -28.97
C TYR A 829 -24.25 -17.23 -27.62
N LEU A 830 -24.88 -16.52 -26.68
CA LEU A 830 -25.32 -17.07 -25.38
C LEU A 830 -26.82 -17.33 -25.27
N SER A 831 -27.64 -16.78 -26.18
CA SER A 831 -29.08 -17.09 -26.30
C SER A 831 -29.38 -18.54 -26.70
#